data_AF-A0AB34CLW4-F1
#
_entry.id   AF-A0AB34CLW4-F1
#
_cell.length_a   1.000
_cell.length_b   1.000
_cell.length_c   1.000
_cell.angle_alpha   90.00
_cell.angle_beta   90.00
_cell.angle_gamma   90.00
#
_symmetry.space_group_name_H-M   'P 1'
#
loop_
_entity.id
_entity.type
_entity.pdbx_description
1 polymer ?
#
loop_
_entity_poly.entity_id
_entity_poly.type
_entity_poly.pdbx_seq_one_letter_code
_entity_poly.pdbx_strand_id
1 'polypeptide(L)'
;MIPQISQAPGLVQLVLTFLESLKEQGFTGDMATSYADRLSLSTDNSIYQLLPDAALFPRSTADVALLARVAGEARFTSLVFTPRGGGTGTNGQSLNQGIVVDMSRYMNRILEINTDEGWVRVEAGVIKDQLNAWLKPFGFFFSPELSTSNRATLGGMINTDASGQGSLVYGKTSDHVLGLRAVLLGGDILDTRPMATALAETLAQTATPEGRIYQQVLTRCREQRDLILEKFPRLNRFLTGYDLRHVFSDDMQTFDLTRLLCGAEGTLAFVTEARLDITPLPKVRRLVNIKYDSFDSALRNAPFMVDAQALSVETVDSKVLNLAREDIVWHSVRELIADVPDKEMLGLNIVEFAGDNAALIDQQIEKLCARLDALMLQQQGGVIGYQFCNDLAGIERIYNMRKKAVGLLGNAKGRAKPIPFVEDTAVPPEKLADYIVEFRTLLDSHGLSYGMFGHVDAGVLHVRPALDMCDPQQEMMMKQISDEVVALTARYGGLLWGEHGKGFRAQYSPAFFGETLFNELRRIKAAFDPLNRLNPGKICTPFNSNDEMMQVDAVKRGTYDRQIPLTVRDEWRGAMECNGNGLCFNFDARSPMCPSMKITRNRIHSPKGRATLTREWLRLLAGQGVDPLALEKQLPENSLSLRGLIARTRNSWHASKGEYDFSHEVKEAMSGCLACKACSTQCPIKIDVPAFRSRFLQLYHTRYLRPVSDHLVAAVESYAPLMAKAPNVFNFFLRQPWVKELSKTHIGMVDLPLLSSPNLKQQLSGHPAMNMTLEQLEGLSATERASCVLVVQDPFTSFYEAQLVNDFVRLIEKLGYRPVLLPFSPNGKAQHVKGFLQRFARTAARTADFLNRVAKLELPMVGVDPATVLCYRDEYRQTLGDSRGDFNVLLVHEWLERALAEREMQTTGGESWYLFAHCTEVTALPSAPNQWQAIFARFGAKLENINVGCCGMAGTYGHESQNLENSLGIYALSWHPQLQQLPRQRCLATGYSCRSQVKRVEGNGMRHPLQALLTLM
;
A
#
# COMPACT_ATOMS: atom_id res chain seq x y z
N MET A 1 -0.46 -31.65 -14.70
CA MET A 1 -0.29 -30.30 -15.31
C MET A 1 -1.54 -29.50 -15.00
N ILE A 2 -1.45 -28.17 -14.92
CA ILE A 2 -2.65 -27.35 -14.78
C ILE A 2 -3.54 -27.44 -16.05
N PRO A 3 -4.88 -27.37 -15.90
CA PRO A 3 -5.80 -27.33 -17.02
C PRO A 3 -5.82 -25.94 -17.68
N GLN A 4 -6.59 -25.80 -18.75
CA GLN A 4 -6.92 -24.50 -19.31
C GLN A 4 -8.02 -23.85 -18.48
N ILE A 5 -7.89 -22.56 -18.17
CA ILE A 5 -8.97 -21.80 -17.54
C ILE A 5 -9.60 -20.90 -18.61
N SER A 6 -10.44 -21.50 -19.46
CA SER A 6 -11.15 -20.81 -20.54
C SER A 6 -12.38 -20.04 -20.06
N GLN A 7 -12.84 -20.29 -18.83
CA GLN A 7 -14.00 -19.65 -18.23
C GLN A 7 -13.62 -18.27 -17.68
N ALA A 8 -13.85 -17.22 -18.46
CA ALA A 8 -13.99 -15.87 -17.96
C ALA A 8 -15.46 -15.45 -18.01
N PRO A 9 -15.94 -14.65 -17.05
CA PRO A 9 -17.24 -14.00 -17.16
C PRO A 9 -17.33 -13.26 -18.50
N GLY A 10 -18.42 -13.51 -19.23
CA GLY A 10 -18.64 -12.90 -20.54
C GLY A 10 -18.61 -11.38 -20.50
N LEU A 11 -18.33 -10.78 -21.66
CA LEU A 11 -18.47 -9.34 -21.85
C LEU A 11 -19.88 -9.05 -22.33
N VAL A 12 -20.48 -8.00 -21.79
CA VAL A 12 -21.80 -7.54 -22.22
C VAL A 12 -21.64 -6.87 -23.58
N GLN A 13 -22.31 -7.39 -24.61
CA GLN A 13 -22.17 -6.88 -25.98
C GLN A 13 -22.45 -5.37 -26.10
N LEU A 14 -23.44 -4.88 -25.35
CA LEU A 14 -23.78 -3.46 -25.30
C LEU A 14 -22.61 -2.60 -24.76
N VAL A 15 -21.87 -3.11 -23.78
CA VAL A 15 -20.68 -2.43 -23.25
C VAL A 15 -19.58 -2.38 -24.30
N LEU A 16 -19.35 -3.45 -25.07
CA LEU A 16 -18.37 -3.45 -26.15
C LEU A 16 -18.70 -2.42 -27.23
N THR A 17 -19.97 -2.38 -27.65
CA THR A 17 -20.45 -1.38 -28.63
C THR A 17 -20.33 0.05 -28.09
N PHE A 18 -20.54 0.27 -26.79
CA PHE A 18 -20.31 1.57 -26.15
C PHE A 18 -18.84 1.97 -26.19
N LEU A 19 -17.93 1.06 -25.82
CA LEU A 19 -16.49 1.32 -25.83
C LEU A 19 -15.97 1.59 -27.24
N GLU A 20 -16.46 0.85 -28.23
CA GLU A 20 -16.13 1.08 -29.65
C GLU A 20 -16.60 2.46 -30.11
N SER A 21 -17.86 2.82 -29.84
CA SER A 21 -18.38 4.15 -30.18
C SER A 21 -17.63 5.27 -29.47
N LEU A 22 -17.28 5.08 -28.20
CA LEU A 22 -16.51 6.04 -27.43
C LEU A 22 -15.10 6.26 -28.02
N LYS A 23 -14.47 5.18 -28.50
CA LYS A 23 -13.17 5.22 -29.17
C LYS A 23 -13.26 5.94 -30.52
N GLU A 24 -14.29 5.64 -31.32
CA GLU A 24 -14.54 6.29 -32.61
C GLU A 24 -14.77 7.81 -32.46
N GLN A 25 -15.41 8.22 -31.37
CA GLN A 25 -15.65 9.64 -31.07
C GLN A 25 -14.46 10.35 -30.40
N GLY A 26 -13.30 9.69 -30.29
CA GLY A 26 -12.04 10.34 -29.90
C GLY A 26 -11.70 10.33 -28.41
N PHE A 27 -12.25 9.41 -27.63
CA PHE A 27 -11.83 9.23 -26.24
C PHE A 27 -10.34 8.91 -26.14
N THR A 28 -9.61 9.70 -25.34
CA THR A 28 -8.15 9.62 -25.26
C THR A 28 -7.65 8.74 -24.11
N GLY A 29 -8.54 8.37 -23.19
CA GLY A 29 -8.25 7.50 -22.04
C GLY A 29 -8.08 6.03 -22.40
N ASP A 30 -7.67 5.23 -21.40
CA ASP A 30 -7.59 3.78 -21.57
C ASP A 30 -8.96 3.13 -21.34
N MET A 31 -9.18 1.99 -21.99
CA MET A 31 -10.36 1.14 -21.80
C MET A 31 -9.91 -0.27 -21.45
N ALA A 32 -10.52 -0.90 -20.45
CA ALA A 32 -10.16 -2.25 -20.02
C ALA A 32 -11.38 -3.16 -19.91
N THR A 33 -11.28 -4.32 -20.57
CA THR A 33 -12.30 -5.38 -20.61
C THR A 33 -11.75 -6.74 -20.21
N SER A 34 -10.44 -6.88 -20.00
CA SER A 34 -9.84 -8.13 -19.53
C SER A 34 -10.44 -8.56 -18.20
N TYR A 35 -10.45 -9.87 -17.92
CA TYR A 35 -11.01 -10.33 -16.66
C TYR A 35 -10.17 -9.82 -15.48
N ALA A 36 -8.85 -9.74 -15.64
CA ALA A 36 -7.92 -9.27 -14.64
C ALA A 36 -8.08 -7.80 -14.28
N ASP A 37 -8.27 -6.92 -15.27
CA ASP A 37 -8.50 -5.49 -15.01
C ASP A 37 -9.82 -5.31 -14.25
N ARG A 38 -10.89 -5.99 -14.69
CA ARG A 38 -12.20 -5.98 -14.02
C ARG A 38 -12.11 -6.49 -12.58
N LEU A 39 -11.41 -7.59 -12.35
CA LEU A 39 -11.15 -8.14 -11.00
C LEU A 39 -10.33 -7.20 -10.12
N SER A 40 -9.35 -6.50 -10.68
CA SER A 40 -8.54 -5.56 -9.89
C SER A 40 -9.35 -4.38 -9.32
N LEU A 41 -10.53 -4.13 -9.91
CA LEU A 41 -11.48 -3.08 -9.53
C LEU A 41 -12.74 -3.63 -8.84
N SER A 42 -12.89 -4.95 -8.72
CA SER A 42 -14.08 -5.57 -8.13
C SER A 42 -14.12 -5.50 -6.60
N THR A 43 -13.07 -4.95 -5.98
CA THR A 43 -12.94 -4.80 -4.52
C THR A 43 -12.38 -3.43 -4.14
N ASP A 44 -12.84 -2.90 -3.02
CA ASP A 44 -12.21 -1.78 -2.30
C ASP A 44 -11.67 -2.25 -0.96
N ASN A 45 -11.71 -1.43 0.10
CA ASN A 45 -11.29 -1.82 1.44
C ASN A 45 -12.44 -2.42 2.26
N SER A 46 -13.63 -2.59 1.67
CA SER A 46 -14.76 -3.30 2.27
C SER A 46 -14.64 -4.82 2.11
N ILE A 47 -15.58 -5.52 2.74
CA ILE A 47 -15.75 -6.97 2.64
C ILE A 47 -16.39 -7.42 1.31
N TYR A 48 -16.98 -6.49 0.54
CA TYR A 48 -17.73 -6.81 -0.66
C TYR A 48 -16.83 -7.12 -1.85
N GLN A 49 -17.39 -7.87 -2.81
CA GLN A 49 -16.78 -8.09 -4.11
C GLN A 49 -17.87 -8.04 -5.18
N LEU A 50 -17.72 -7.15 -6.15
CA LEU A 50 -18.68 -6.98 -7.24
C LEU A 50 -17.92 -6.71 -8.55
N LEU A 51 -18.06 -7.61 -9.52
CA LEU A 51 -17.31 -7.54 -10.77
C LEU A 51 -17.94 -6.49 -11.72
N PRO A 52 -17.21 -5.44 -12.13
CA PRO A 52 -17.71 -4.51 -13.14
C PRO A 52 -17.72 -5.17 -14.53
N ASP A 53 -18.43 -4.61 -15.50
CA ASP A 53 -18.49 -5.07 -16.89
C ASP A 53 -17.28 -4.59 -17.71
N ALA A 54 -16.81 -3.37 -17.43
CA ALA A 54 -15.60 -2.78 -18.00
C ALA A 54 -15.07 -1.65 -17.10
N ALA A 55 -13.88 -1.14 -17.43
CA ALA A 55 -13.32 0.04 -16.79
C ALA A 55 -12.80 1.05 -17.81
N LEU A 56 -12.97 2.34 -17.49
CA LEU A 56 -12.53 3.49 -18.27
C LEU A 56 -11.61 4.37 -17.43
N PHE A 57 -10.54 4.87 -18.05
CA PHE A 57 -9.52 5.68 -17.40
C PHE A 57 -9.35 7.01 -18.17
N PRO A 58 -10.25 7.99 -17.97
CA PRO A 58 -10.19 9.28 -18.67
C PRO A 58 -8.90 10.05 -18.34
N ARG A 59 -8.44 10.89 -19.26
CA ARG A 59 -7.26 11.75 -19.09
C ARG A 59 -7.62 13.20 -18.81
N SER A 60 -8.88 13.58 -19.00
CA SER A 60 -9.35 14.96 -18.89
C SER A 60 -10.85 15.06 -18.63
N THR A 61 -11.28 16.23 -18.19
CA THR A 61 -12.71 16.59 -18.11
C THR A 61 -13.43 16.42 -19.45
N ALA A 62 -12.74 16.67 -20.58
CA ALA A 62 -13.29 16.48 -21.91
C ALA A 62 -13.60 15.00 -22.22
N ASP A 63 -12.74 14.06 -21.79
CA ASP A 63 -13.00 12.63 -21.94
C ASP A 63 -14.24 12.19 -21.13
N VAL A 64 -14.41 12.74 -19.92
CA VAL A 64 -15.57 12.45 -19.07
C VAL A 64 -16.85 13.03 -19.68
N ALA A 65 -16.80 14.26 -20.20
CA ALA A 65 -17.91 14.87 -20.94
C ALA A 65 -18.28 14.08 -22.20
N LEU A 66 -17.29 13.61 -22.95
CA LEU A 66 -17.52 12.77 -24.13
C LEU A 66 -18.19 11.45 -23.72
N LEU A 67 -17.65 10.75 -22.73
CA LEU A 67 -18.24 9.52 -22.17
C LEU A 67 -19.69 9.73 -21.77
N ALA A 68 -19.99 10.80 -21.03
CA ALA A 68 -21.33 11.10 -20.54
C ALA A 68 -22.30 11.48 -21.68
N ARG A 69 -21.81 12.10 -22.75
CA ARG A 69 -22.59 12.41 -23.96
C ARG A 69 -22.93 11.14 -24.74
N VAL A 70 -21.94 10.28 -25.01
CA VAL A 70 -22.17 8.99 -25.67
C VAL A 70 -23.13 8.14 -24.82
N ALA A 71 -22.96 8.14 -23.50
CA ALA A 71 -23.88 7.47 -22.58
C ALA A 71 -25.32 7.99 -22.69
N GLY A 72 -25.52 9.25 -23.09
CA GLY A 72 -26.84 9.86 -23.31
C GLY A 72 -27.58 9.36 -24.55
N GLU A 73 -26.90 8.66 -25.47
CA GLU A 73 -27.56 8.09 -26.66
C GLU A 73 -28.61 7.03 -26.28
N ALA A 74 -29.74 7.01 -26.98
CA ALA A 74 -30.89 6.14 -26.68
C ALA A 74 -30.51 4.66 -26.53
N ARG A 75 -29.60 4.17 -27.38
CA ARG A 75 -29.11 2.78 -27.39
C ARG A 75 -28.30 2.39 -26.14
N PHE A 76 -27.74 3.36 -25.40
CA PHE A 76 -26.89 3.12 -24.23
C PHE A 76 -27.57 3.46 -22.90
N THR A 77 -28.86 3.80 -22.91
CA THR A 77 -29.64 4.24 -21.74
C THR A 77 -29.70 3.24 -20.59
N SER A 78 -29.53 1.94 -20.85
CA SER A 78 -29.45 0.90 -19.81
C SER A 78 -28.07 0.75 -19.17
N LEU A 79 -27.04 1.41 -19.69
CA LEU A 79 -25.70 1.35 -19.11
C LEU A 79 -25.60 2.19 -17.84
N VAL A 80 -24.94 1.59 -16.86
CA VAL A 80 -24.66 2.18 -15.54
C VAL A 80 -23.17 2.52 -15.45
N PHE A 81 -22.87 3.63 -14.77
CA PHE A 81 -21.52 4.15 -14.60
C PHE A 81 -21.22 4.39 -13.12
N THR A 82 -20.02 4.01 -12.69
CA THR A 82 -19.58 4.17 -11.30
C THR A 82 -18.28 4.95 -11.25
N PRO A 83 -18.29 6.20 -10.80
CA PRO A 83 -17.06 6.96 -10.56
C PRO A 83 -16.21 6.28 -9.50
N ARG A 84 -14.90 6.23 -9.72
CA ARG A 84 -13.94 5.62 -8.79
C ARG A 84 -12.68 6.46 -8.65
N GLY A 85 -12.25 6.66 -7.41
CA GLY A 85 -10.96 7.24 -7.05
C GLY A 85 -9.94 6.17 -6.65
N GLY A 86 -9.32 6.35 -5.49
CA GLY A 86 -8.32 5.42 -4.94
C GLY A 86 -8.84 4.02 -4.56
N GLY A 87 -10.17 3.83 -4.47
CA GLY A 87 -10.76 2.53 -4.08
C GLY A 87 -10.46 2.13 -2.63
N THR A 88 -10.43 3.12 -1.74
CA THR A 88 -10.06 3.00 -0.32
C THR A 88 -11.26 2.96 0.63
N GLY A 89 -12.48 3.11 0.11
CA GLY A 89 -13.72 3.09 0.88
C GLY A 89 -13.96 1.75 1.57
N THR A 90 -14.61 1.81 2.73
CA THR A 90 -14.80 0.66 3.66
C THR A 90 -16.18 0.05 3.60
N ASN A 91 -17.13 0.65 2.88
CA ASN A 91 -18.53 0.19 2.79
C ASN A 91 -18.97 -0.11 1.35
N GLY A 92 -18.05 -0.30 0.40
CA GLY A 92 -18.40 -0.64 -1.00
C GLY A 92 -18.96 0.55 -1.79
N GLN A 93 -18.59 1.77 -1.43
CA GLN A 93 -19.02 3.02 -2.11
C GLN A 93 -18.57 3.03 -3.57
N SER A 94 -17.42 2.41 -3.84
CA SER A 94 -16.75 2.42 -5.14
C SER A 94 -16.98 1.16 -5.97
N LEU A 95 -17.99 0.36 -5.59
CA LEU A 95 -18.31 -0.94 -6.19
C LEU A 95 -19.74 -0.95 -6.74
N ASN A 96 -19.86 -1.32 -8.01
CA ASN A 96 -21.14 -1.54 -8.70
C ASN A 96 -20.94 -2.49 -9.88
N GLN A 97 -22.03 -3.01 -10.43
CA GLN A 97 -22.04 -3.61 -11.78
C GLN A 97 -22.10 -2.47 -12.83
N GLY A 98 -21.77 -2.75 -14.10
CA GLY A 98 -21.67 -1.73 -15.14
C GLY A 98 -20.23 -1.26 -15.36
N ILE A 99 -20.08 -0.03 -15.85
CA ILE A 99 -18.80 0.52 -16.27
C ILE A 99 -18.19 1.35 -15.12
N VAL A 100 -17.02 0.96 -14.64
CA VAL A 100 -16.27 1.76 -13.65
C VAL A 100 -15.48 2.85 -14.37
N VAL A 101 -15.59 4.10 -13.91
CA VAL A 101 -14.83 5.25 -14.44
C VAL A 101 -13.81 5.67 -13.39
N ASP A 102 -12.55 5.25 -13.57
CA ASP A 102 -11.47 5.49 -12.62
C ASP A 102 -10.70 6.77 -12.94
N MET A 103 -10.90 7.79 -12.10
CA MET A 103 -10.29 9.11 -12.27
C MET A 103 -8.82 9.15 -11.80
N SER A 104 -8.33 8.13 -11.10
CA SER A 104 -7.04 8.18 -10.40
C SER A 104 -5.82 7.89 -11.29
N ARG A 105 -6.02 7.23 -12.44
CA ARG A 105 -4.90 6.80 -13.31
C ARG A 105 -4.20 7.98 -14.01
N TYR A 106 -4.98 8.94 -14.50
CA TYR A 106 -4.46 10.04 -15.32
C TYR A 106 -4.89 11.43 -14.87
N MET A 107 -6.08 11.60 -14.29
CA MET A 107 -6.58 12.91 -13.84
C MET A 107 -6.03 13.26 -12.45
N ASN A 108 -4.70 13.33 -12.31
CA ASN A 108 -3.99 13.53 -11.04
C ASN A 108 -3.03 14.73 -11.05
N ARG A 109 -3.36 15.78 -11.82
CA ARG A 109 -2.61 17.02 -11.90
C ARG A 109 -3.08 18.05 -10.87
N ILE A 110 -2.13 18.77 -10.30
CA ILE A 110 -2.36 20.00 -9.54
C ILE A 110 -2.26 21.13 -10.56
N LEU A 111 -3.35 21.89 -10.75
CA LEU A 111 -3.54 22.78 -11.90
C LEU A 111 -3.06 24.20 -11.62
N GLU A 112 -3.36 24.72 -10.43
CA GLU A 112 -3.12 26.12 -10.08
C GLU A 112 -3.09 26.32 -8.56
N ILE A 113 -2.35 27.31 -8.08
CA ILE A 113 -2.33 27.75 -6.68
C ILE A 113 -2.39 29.27 -6.62
N ASN A 114 -3.10 29.80 -5.63
CA ASN A 114 -3.04 31.19 -5.24
C ASN A 114 -2.82 31.26 -3.72
N THR A 115 -1.61 31.65 -3.32
CA THR A 115 -1.23 31.76 -1.91
C THR A 115 -1.78 33.00 -1.23
N ASP A 116 -2.10 34.05 -2.00
CA ASP A 116 -2.59 35.33 -1.48
C ASP A 116 -4.07 35.20 -1.08
N GLU A 117 -4.85 34.49 -1.90
CA GLU A 117 -6.25 34.16 -1.64
C GLU A 117 -6.43 32.81 -0.91
N GLY A 118 -5.35 32.06 -0.68
CA GLY A 118 -5.38 30.81 0.09
C GLY A 118 -6.16 29.66 -0.55
N TRP A 119 -5.96 29.39 -1.86
CA TRP A 119 -6.61 28.25 -2.52
C TRP A 119 -5.72 27.52 -3.55
N VAL A 120 -6.12 26.29 -3.88
CA VAL A 120 -5.50 25.44 -4.90
C VAL A 120 -6.58 24.80 -5.79
N ARG A 121 -6.29 24.61 -7.09
CA ARG A 121 -7.14 23.89 -8.03
C ARG A 121 -6.48 22.59 -8.47
N VAL A 122 -7.23 21.50 -8.42
CA VAL A 122 -6.72 20.13 -8.58
C VAL A 122 -7.69 19.25 -9.36
N GLU A 123 -7.18 18.23 -10.03
CA GLU A 123 -8.01 17.16 -10.60
C GLU A 123 -8.45 16.14 -9.53
N ALA A 124 -9.58 15.49 -9.76
CA ALA A 124 -10.23 14.56 -8.82
C ALA A 124 -9.37 13.33 -8.44
N GLY A 125 -8.43 12.93 -9.29
CA GLY A 125 -7.53 11.81 -9.07
C GLY A 125 -6.27 12.13 -8.26
N VAL A 126 -6.02 13.41 -7.90
CA VAL A 126 -4.89 13.79 -7.05
C VAL A 126 -5.01 13.12 -5.69
N ILE A 127 -3.91 12.52 -5.21
CA ILE A 127 -3.85 11.90 -3.87
C ILE A 127 -3.60 12.98 -2.81
N LYS A 128 -4.25 12.91 -1.64
CA LYS A 128 -4.11 13.94 -0.60
C LYS A 128 -2.65 14.23 -0.25
N ASP A 129 -1.86 13.22 0.10
CA ASP A 129 -0.47 13.45 0.51
C ASP A 129 0.42 13.88 -0.66
N GLN A 130 0.02 13.61 -1.91
CA GLN A 130 0.67 14.17 -3.09
C GLN A 130 0.44 15.70 -3.14
N LEU A 131 -0.79 16.15 -2.87
CA LEU A 131 -1.10 17.58 -2.75
C LEU A 131 -0.31 18.22 -1.60
N ASN A 132 -0.31 17.64 -0.40
CA ASN A 132 0.39 18.23 0.74
C ASN A 132 1.92 18.23 0.55
N ALA A 133 2.50 17.22 -0.10
CA ALA A 133 3.91 17.25 -0.47
C ALA A 133 4.24 18.39 -1.46
N TRP A 134 3.31 18.74 -2.35
CA TRP A 134 3.45 19.82 -3.32
C TRP A 134 3.19 21.21 -2.72
N LEU A 135 2.27 21.33 -1.76
CA LEU A 135 1.96 22.59 -1.06
C LEU A 135 3.02 22.99 -0.02
N LYS A 136 3.72 22.01 0.57
CA LYS A 136 4.68 22.23 1.66
C LYS A 136 5.74 23.32 1.38
N PRO A 137 6.38 23.39 0.20
CA PRO A 137 7.33 24.46 -0.13
C PRO A 137 6.73 25.87 -0.14
N PHE A 138 5.41 25.99 -0.32
CA PHE A 138 4.68 27.27 -0.29
C PHE A 138 4.23 27.65 1.13
N GLY A 139 4.48 26.81 2.14
CA GLY A 139 4.07 27.08 3.52
C GLY A 139 2.63 26.68 3.86
N PHE A 140 1.98 25.89 3.00
CA PHE A 140 0.57 25.49 3.16
C PHE A 140 0.38 23.97 3.16
N PHE A 141 -0.81 23.54 3.61
CA PHE A 141 -1.30 22.17 3.47
C PHE A 141 -2.83 22.16 3.34
N PHE A 142 -3.36 21.09 2.76
CA PHE A 142 -4.78 20.76 2.82
C PHE A 142 -5.06 19.99 4.13
N SER A 143 -5.90 20.56 4.99
CA SER A 143 -6.03 20.16 6.40
C SER A 143 -6.75 18.86 6.71
N PRO A 144 -7.81 18.43 5.99
CA PRO A 144 -8.48 17.16 6.27
C PRO A 144 -7.51 15.99 6.25
N GLU A 145 -7.45 15.16 7.31
CA GLU A 145 -6.43 14.13 7.47
C GLU A 145 -7.01 12.74 7.71
N LEU A 146 -6.55 11.75 6.92
CA LEU A 146 -7.09 10.40 6.86
C LEU A 146 -6.02 9.36 7.18
N SER A 147 -6.45 8.17 7.61
CA SER A 147 -5.56 7.00 7.70
C SER A 147 -5.07 6.51 6.32
N THR A 148 -5.78 6.86 5.24
CA THR A 148 -5.48 6.43 3.87
C THR A 148 -4.93 7.55 2.98
N SER A 149 -4.47 8.67 3.56
CA SER A 149 -4.10 9.90 2.86
C SER A 149 -3.00 9.76 1.80
N ASN A 150 -2.17 8.72 1.88
CA ASN A 150 -1.16 8.41 0.87
C ASN A 150 -1.67 7.70 -0.40
N ARG A 151 -2.99 7.47 -0.50
CA ARG A 151 -3.64 6.76 -1.62
C ARG A 151 -5.09 7.15 -1.87
N ALA A 152 -5.75 7.77 -0.91
CA ALA A 152 -7.07 8.37 -1.10
C ALA A 152 -6.95 9.57 -2.05
N THR A 153 -7.83 9.62 -3.04
CA THR A 153 -7.89 10.72 -4.00
C THR A 153 -8.86 11.79 -3.52
N LEU A 154 -8.60 13.05 -3.87
CA LEU A 154 -9.43 14.19 -3.46
C LEU A 154 -10.87 14.06 -3.95
N GLY A 155 -11.09 13.58 -5.18
CA GLY A 155 -12.43 13.28 -5.68
C GLY A 155 -13.14 12.18 -4.87
N GLY A 156 -12.40 11.21 -4.33
CA GLY A 156 -12.95 10.21 -3.41
C GLY A 156 -13.34 10.83 -2.08
N MET A 157 -12.45 11.66 -1.50
CA MET A 157 -12.70 12.39 -0.25
C MET A 157 -13.91 13.30 -0.35
N ILE A 158 -14.03 14.05 -1.45
CA ILE A 158 -15.19 14.91 -1.72
C ILE A 158 -16.46 14.08 -1.78
N ASN A 159 -16.46 12.98 -2.55
CA ASN A 159 -17.65 12.13 -2.70
C ASN A 159 -18.06 11.38 -1.42
N THR A 160 -17.17 11.17 -0.46
CA THR A 160 -17.52 10.57 0.83
C THR A 160 -17.65 11.58 1.97
N ASP A 161 -17.39 12.87 1.69
CA ASP A 161 -17.21 13.93 2.69
C ASP A 161 -16.26 13.50 3.83
N ALA A 162 -15.10 12.96 3.43
CA ALA A 162 -14.14 12.42 4.37
C ALA A 162 -13.64 13.51 5.34
N SER A 163 -13.32 13.13 6.58
CA SER A 163 -12.84 14.07 7.59
C SER A 163 -11.55 13.56 8.23
N GLY A 164 -11.66 12.84 9.35
CA GLY A 164 -10.57 12.27 10.11
C GLY A 164 -9.94 13.24 11.12
N GLN A 165 -8.64 13.07 11.38
CA GLN A 165 -7.97 13.72 12.50
C GLN A 165 -8.02 15.25 12.41
N GLY A 166 -8.31 15.92 13.54
CA GLY A 166 -8.33 17.37 13.62
C GLY A 166 -9.59 18.03 13.07
N SER A 167 -10.60 17.23 12.67
CA SER A 167 -11.86 17.73 12.12
C SER A 167 -12.66 18.62 13.08
N LEU A 168 -12.40 18.54 14.40
CA LEU A 168 -13.02 19.43 15.38
C LEU A 168 -12.62 20.89 15.14
N VAL A 169 -11.37 21.12 14.73
CA VAL A 169 -10.80 22.46 14.53
C VAL A 169 -10.80 22.85 13.06
N TYR A 170 -10.39 21.95 12.17
CA TYR A 170 -10.30 22.25 10.74
C TYR A 170 -11.59 22.01 9.97
N GLY A 171 -12.54 21.23 10.50
CA GLY A 171 -13.73 20.82 9.76
C GLY A 171 -13.49 19.61 8.86
N LYS A 172 -14.40 19.38 7.91
CA LYS A 172 -14.40 18.24 7.00
C LYS A 172 -13.96 18.63 5.59
N THR A 173 -13.82 17.64 4.70
CA THR A 173 -13.53 17.92 3.29
C THR A 173 -14.50 18.94 2.69
N SER A 174 -15.81 18.83 2.90
CA SER A 174 -16.78 19.78 2.34
C SER A 174 -16.60 21.23 2.81
N ASP A 175 -16.06 21.47 4.00
CA ASP A 175 -15.77 22.82 4.51
C ASP A 175 -14.62 23.50 3.75
N HIS A 176 -13.78 22.69 3.13
CA HIS A 176 -12.59 23.10 2.38
C HIS A 176 -12.82 23.14 0.87
N VAL A 177 -14.02 22.81 0.38
CA VAL A 177 -14.34 22.86 -1.05
C VAL A 177 -14.97 24.21 -1.38
N LEU A 178 -14.24 25.04 -2.12
CA LEU A 178 -14.70 26.35 -2.58
C LEU A 178 -15.56 26.26 -3.86
N GLY A 179 -15.44 25.15 -4.58
CA GLY A 179 -16.23 24.87 -5.76
C GLY A 179 -15.77 23.62 -6.49
N LEU A 180 -16.66 23.02 -7.27
CA LEU A 180 -16.39 21.81 -8.04
C LEU A 180 -16.74 22.00 -9.50
N ARG A 181 -15.92 21.42 -10.36
CA ARG A 181 -16.29 21.13 -11.74
C ARG A 181 -16.72 19.68 -11.84
N ALA A 182 -17.96 19.47 -12.23
CA ALA A 182 -18.54 18.15 -12.44
C ALA A 182 -19.11 17.99 -13.85
N VAL A 183 -19.27 16.75 -14.28
CA VAL A 183 -19.92 16.40 -15.55
C VAL A 183 -21.20 15.64 -15.25
N LEU A 184 -22.32 16.13 -15.77
CA LEU A 184 -23.63 15.49 -15.69
C LEU A 184 -23.75 14.36 -16.73
N LEU A 185 -24.63 13.40 -16.48
CA LEU A 185 -25.05 12.48 -17.55
C LEU A 185 -25.71 13.29 -18.67
N GLY A 186 -25.23 13.12 -19.91
CA GLY A 186 -25.52 14.01 -21.04
C GLY A 186 -24.29 14.82 -21.51
N GLY A 187 -23.27 14.95 -20.66
CA GLY A 187 -22.00 15.59 -21.00
C GLY A 187 -21.92 17.09 -20.70
N ASP A 188 -22.96 17.68 -20.11
CA ASP A 188 -22.96 19.06 -19.63
C ASP A 188 -21.99 19.24 -18.46
N ILE A 189 -21.27 20.36 -18.47
CA ILE A 189 -20.37 20.75 -17.40
C ILE A 189 -21.16 21.57 -16.38
N LEU A 190 -21.07 21.16 -15.11
CA LEU A 190 -21.66 21.85 -13.97
C LEU A 190 -20.52 22.40 -13.10
N ASP A 191 -20.37 23.72 -13.09
CA ASP A 191 -19.45 24.44 -12.21
C ASP A 191 -20.24 24.97 -10.99
N THR A 192 -19.90 24.48 -9.80
CA THR A 192 -20.59 24.82 -8.55
C THR A 192 -19.71 25.68 -7.64
N ARG A 193 -20.34 26.59 -6.89
CA ARG A 193 -19.72 27.42 -5.86
C ARG A 193 -20.79 28.05 -4.97
N PRO A 194 -20.43 28.51 -3.75
CA PRO A 194 -21.27 29.41 -2.98
C PRO A 194 -21.61 30.69 -3.76
N MET A 195 -22.86 31.12 -3.71
CA MET A 195 -23.33 32.36 -4.35
C MET A 195 -24.52 32.97 -3.62
N ALA A 196 -24.84 34.24 -3.94
CA ALA A 196 -26.05 34.87 -3.43
C ALA A 196 -27.31 34.09 -3.88
N THR A 197 -28.25 33.88 -2.97
CA THR A 197 -29.48 33.13 -3.23
C THR A 197 -30.26 33.67 -4.44
N ALA A 198 -30.32 35.00 -4.62
CA ALA A 198 -30.98 35.62 -5.77
C ALA A 198 -30.35 35.24 -7.12
N LEU A 199 -29.03 35.03 -7.15
CA LEU A 199 -28.35 34.55 -8.36
C LEU A 199 -28.72 33.09 -8.65
N ALA A 200 -28.76 32.25 -7.61
CA ALA A 200 -29.20 30.86 -7.73
C ALA A 200 -30.65 30.76 -8.25
N GLU A 201 -31.55 31.64 -7.79
CA GLU A 201 -32.92 31.74 -8.29
C GLU A 201 -33.01 32.15 -9.76
N THR A 202 -32.09 33.01 -10.21
CA THR A 202 -31.98 33.39 -11.62
C THR A 202 -31.52 32.22 -12.48
N LEU A 203 -30.50 31.47 -12.02
CA LEU A 203 -30.03 30.25 -12.69
C LEU A 203 -31.14 29.20 -12.79
N ALA A 204 -31.94 29.06 -11.73
CA ALA A 204 -33.06 28.12 -11.66
C ALA A 204 -34.17 28.39 -12.69
N GLN A 205 -34.25 29.60 -13.25
CA GLN A 205 -35.22 29.95 -14.29
C GLN A 205 -34.76 29.55 -15.70
N THR A 206 -33.50 29.15 -15.86
CA THR A 206 -32.98 28.75 -17.18
C THR A 206 -33.50 27.36 -17.57
N ALA A 207 -33.89 27.19 -18.82
CA ALA A 207 -34.38 25.92 -19.37
C ALA A 207 -33.23 24.95 -19.72
N THR A 208 -32.25 24.82 -18.83
CA THR A 208 -31.07 23.96 -18.97
C THR A 208 -31.10 22.83 -17.94
N PRO A 209 -30.31 21.75 -18.10
CA PRO A 209 -30.13 20.74 -17.06
C PRO A 209 -29.67 21.35 -15.73
N GLU A 210 -28.73 22.29 -15.77
CA GLU A 210 -28.29 23.07 -14.60
C GLU A 210 -29.45 23.82 -13.94
N GLY A 211 -30.22 24.61 -14.71
CA GLY A 211 -31.35 25.37 -14.17
C GLY A 211 -32.38 24.48 -13.48
N ARG A 212 -32.71 23.31 -14.05
CA ARG A 212 -33.60 22.33 -13.41
C ARG A 212 -33.06 21.79 -12.09
N ILE A 213 -31.76 21.54 -12.02
CA ILE A 213 -31.09 21.10 -10.78
C ILE A 213 -31.18 22.19 -9.72
N TYR A 214 -30.81 23.43 -10.04
CA TYR A 214 -30.89 24.56 -9.11
C TYR A 214 -32.33 24.77 -8.64
N GLN A 215 -33.31 24.77 -9.55
CA GLN A 215 -34.72 24.90 -9.21
C GLN A 215 -35.17 23.83 -8.22
N GLN A 216 -34.85 22.56 -8.51
CA GLN A 216 -35.25 21.45 -7.65
C GLN A 216 -34.63 21.59 -6.26
N VAL A 217 -33.32 21.82 -6.18
CA VAL A 217 -32.58 21.90 -4.91
C VAL A 217 -33.04 23.09 -4.07
N LEU A 218 -33.17 24.28 -4.67
CA LEU A 218 -33.68 25.48 -4.01
C LEU A 218 -35.06 25.21 -3.39
N THR A 219 -35.98 24.67 -4.19
CA THR A 219 -37.36 24.43 -3.76
C THR A 219 -37.39 23.44 -2.60
N ARG A 220 -36.75 22.28 -2.74
CA ARG A 220 -36.80 21.22 -1.71
C ARG A 220 -36.14 21.66 -0.41
N CYS A 221 -34.96 22.28 -0.46
CA CYS A 221 -34.23 22.68 0.74
C CYS A 221 -34.89 23.87 1.44
N ARG A 222 -35.57 24.76 0.71
CA ARG A 222 -36.30 25.90 1.27
C ARG A 222 -37.61 25.46 1.91
N GLU A 223 -38.41 24.66 1.21
CA GLU A 223 -39.71 24.16 1.72
C GLU A 223 -39.57 23.28 2.97
N GLN A 224 -38.47 22.51 3.07
CA GLN A 224 -38.24 21.59 4.18
C GLN A 224 -37.22 22.11 5.21
N ARG A 225 -36.90 23.42 5.21
CA ARG A 225 -35.83 23.98 6.03
C ARG A 225 -35.98 23.66 7.52
N ASP A 226 -37.18 23.86 8.07
CA ASP A 226 -37.44 23.64 9.50
C ASP A 226 -37.23 22.16 9.87
N LEU A 227 -37.74 21.25 9.05
CA LEU A 227 -37.57 19.80 9.26
C LEU A 227 -36.09 19.38 9.14
N ILE A 228 -35.34 19.95 8.20
CA ILE A 228 -33.90 19.69 8.06
C ILE A 228 -33.14 20.13 9.33
N LEU A 229 -33.49 21.28 9.91
CA LEU A 229 -32.87 21.78 11.14
C LEU A 229 -33.24 20.96 12.38
N GLU A 230 -34.47 20.45 12.44
CA GLU A 230 -34.95 19.62 13.56
C GLU A 230 -34.39 18.20 13.52
N LYS A 231 -34.37 17.56 12.34
CA LYS A 231 -34.11 16.12 12.21
C LYS A 231 -32.66 15.74 12.53
N PHE A 232 -31.69 16.57 12.14
CA PHE A 232 -30.28 16.21 12.27
C PHE A 232 -29.68 16.81 13.55
N PRO A 233 -29.07 15.99 14.42
CA PRO A 233 -28.43 16.49 15.63
C PRO A 233 -27.25 17.40 15.26
N ARG A 234 -26.97 18.39 16.11
CA ARG A 234 -25.80 19.26 15.99
C ARG A 234 -24.54 18.47 16.37
N LEU A 235 -24.02 17.70 15.42
CA LEU A 235 -22.76 16.97 15.53
C LEU A 235 -21.67 17.68 14.72
N ASN A 236 -20.46 17.74 15.25
CA ASN A 236 -19.29 18.28 14.53
C ASN A 236 -19.05 17.52 13.22
N ARG A 237 -19.22 16.20 13.27
CA ARG A 237 -19.28 15.37 12.07
C ARG A 237 -20.73 15.19 11.65
N PHE A 238 -21.17 16.12 10.81
CA PHE A 238 -22.49 16.10 10.18
C PHE A 238 -22.68 14.89 9.25
N LEU A 239 -23.89 14.67 8.73
CA LEU A 239 -24.22 13.62 7.78
C LEU A 239 -23.24 13.50 6.59
N THR A 240 -22.73 12.29 6.29
CA THR A 240 -22.17 12.00 4.95
C THR A 240 -23.32 11.62 4.00
N GLY A 241 -23.45 12.30 2.86
CA GLY A 241 -24.58 12.17 1.94
C GLY A 241 -24.92 13.51 1.30
N TYR A 242 -26.12 13.65 0.74
CA TYR A 242 -26.60 14.95 0.29
C TYR A 242 -26.80 15.88 1.50
N ASP A 243 -25.92 16.85 1.67
CA ASP A 243 -25.96 17.80 2.77
C ASP A 243 -27.04 18.87 2.56
N LEU A 244 -28.30 18.51 2.86
CA LEU A 244 -29.43 19.43 2.73
C LEU A 244 -29.34 20.63 3.69
N ARG A 245 -28.58 20.51 4.79
CA ARG A 245 -28.49 21.55 5.82
C ARG A 245 -27.65 22.73 5.31
N HIS A 246 -26.51 22.46 4.69
CA HIS A 246 -25.56 23.52 4.33
C HIS A 246 -25.76 24.04 2.91
N VAL A 247 -26.76 23.56 2.15
CA VAL A 247 -27.19 24.18 0.89
C VAL A 247 -27.51 25.66 1.05
N PHE A 248 -28.09 26.04 2.20
CA PHE A 248 -28.32 27.44 2.55
C PHE A 248 -27.51 27.80 3.79
N SER A 249 -26.97 29.02 3.79
CA SER A 249 -26.49 29.67 5.01
C SER A 249 -27.63 29.81 6.02
N ASP A 250 -27.29 29.98 7.31
CA ASP A 250 -28.32 30.08 8.36
C ASP A 250 -29.23 31.32 8.18
N ASP A 251 -28.73 32.39 7.54
CA ASP A 251 -29.52 33.58 7.16
C ASP A 251 -30.22 33.47 5.79
N MET A 252 -30.08 32.33 5.11
CA MET A 252 -30.63 32.03 3.77
C MET A 252 -30.18 32.96 2.64
N GLN A 253 -29.17 33.81 2.85
CA GLN A 253 -28.66 34.76 1.84
C GLN A 253 -27.68 34.13 0.85
N THR A 254 -27.03 33.03 1.25
CA THR A 254 -26.09 32.29 0.43
C THR A 254 -26.66 30.91 0.11
N PHE A 255 -26.57 30.53 -1.15
CA PHE A 255 -26.89 29.20 -1.67
C PHE A 255 -25.60 28.53 -2.18
N ASP A 256 -25.41 27.26 -1.82
CA ASP A 256 -24.25 26.47 -2.23
C ASP A 256 -24.66 25.06 -2.68
N LEU A 257 -24.69 24.86 -4.00
CA LEU A 257 -24.95 23.55 -4.60
C LEU A 257 -23.80 22.56 -4.37
N THR A 258 -22.57 23.04 -4.13
CA THR A 258 -21.38 22.22 -3.93
C THR A 258 -21.55 21.27 -2.74
N ARG A 259 -22.30 21.70 -1.71
CA ARG A 259 -22.60 20.89 -0.51
C ARG A 259 -23.34 19.60 -0.82
N LEU A 260 -24.16 19.56 -1.88
CA LEU A 260 -24.83 18.30 -2.27
C LEU A 260 -23.92 17.31 -2.99
N LEU A 261 -22.94 17.81 -3.76
CA LEU A 261 -21.97 16.98 -4.46
C LEU A 261 -20.93 16.40 -3.50
N CYS A 262 -20.62 17.12 -2.42
CA CYS A 262 -19.84 16.60 -1.31
C CYS A 262 -20.67 15.53 -0.58
N GLY A 263 -20.14 14.31 -0.42
CA GLY A 263 -20.87 13.18 0.16
C GLY A 263 -21.82 12.45 -0.79
N ALA A 264 -21.89 12.84 -2.08
CA ALA A 264 -22.80 12.24 -3.05
C ALA A 264 -22.44 10.81 -3.49
N GLU A 265 -21.26 10.29 -3.14
CA GLU A 265 -20.76 8.97 -3.54
C GLU A 265 -20.84 8.71 -5.06
N GLY A 266 -20.66 9.75 -5.88
CA GLY A 266 -20.72 9.64 -7.34
C GLY A 266 -22.10 9.37 -7.90
N THR A 267 -23.16 9.57 -7.12
CA THR A 267 -24.56 9.34 -7.55
C THR A 267 -25.17 10.51 -8.31
N LEU A 268 -24.60 11.71 -8.23
CA LEU A 268 -25.18 12.91 -8.86
C LEU A 268 -24.44 13.33 -10.14
N ALA A 269 -23.10 13.27 -10.14
CA ALA A 269 -22.27 13.71 -11.24
C ALA A 269 -20.85 13.10 -11.15
N PHE A 270 -20.10 13.17 -12.24
CA PHE A 270 -18.66 12.88 -12.22
C PHE A 270 -17.89 14.12 -11.77
N VAL A 271 -17.36 14.13 -10.55
CA VAL A 271 -16.44 15.20 -10.11
C VAL A 271 -15.10 15.06 -10.84
N THR A 272 -14.65 16.12 -11.51
CA THR A 272 -13.43 16.12 -12.35
C THR A 272 -12.35 17.04 -11.83
N GLU A 273 -12.71 18.22 -11.32
CA GLU A 273 -11.79 19.19 -10.71
C GLU A 273 -12.41 19.77 -9.44
N ALA A 274 -11.56 20.19 -8.51
CA ALA A 274 -11.95 20.88 -7.29
C ALA A 274 -11.10 22.12 -7.08
N ARG A 275 -11.72 23.20 -6.62
CA ARG A 275 -11.04 24.34 -6.01
C ARG A 275 -11.17 24.18 -4.50
N LEU A 276 -10.03 24.10 -3.83
CA LEU A 276 -9.92 23.84 -2.40
C LEU A 276 -9.26 25.03 -1.72
N ASP A 277 -9.67 25.37 -0.51
CA ASP A 277 -8.86 26.25 0.33
C ASP A 277 -7.58 25.52 0.79
N ILE A 278 -6.60 26.29 1.27
CA ILE A 278 -5.36 25.76 1.84
C ILE A 278 -5.04 26.46 3.15
N THR A 279 -4.58 25.68 4.11
CA THR A 279 -4.31 26.13 5.48
C THR A 279 -2.82 26.40 5.65
N PRO A 280 -2.40 27.52 6.28
CA PRO A 280 -0.99 27.75 6.61
C PRO A 280 -0.44 26.65 7.53
N LEU A 281 0.79 26.22 7.30
CA LEU A 281 1.44 25.24 8.17
C LEU A 281 1.65 25.82 9.58
N PRO A 282 1.22 25.11 10.65
CA PRO A 282 1.40 25.60 12.01
C PRO A 282 2.89 25.66 12.36
N LYS A 283 3.32 26.76 13.01
CA LYS A 283 4.72 26.94 13.41
C LYS A 283 5.13 26.06 14.59
N VAL A 284 4.17 25.73 15.45
CA VAL A 284 4.39 24.98 16.70
C VAL A 284 3.44 23.80 16.74
N ARG A 285 3.98 22.62 17.06
CA ARG A 285 3.23 21.40 17.33
C ARG A 285 3.75 20.77 18.61
N ARG A 286 2.84 20.28 19.44
CA ARG A 286 3.11 19.60 20.72
C ARG A 286 2.17 18.41 20.84
N LEU A 287 2.64 17.33 21.45
CA LEU A 287 1.86 16.10 21.59
C LEU A 287 2.03 15.52 23.00
N VAL A 288 0.94 15.04 23.58
CA VAL A 288 0.90 14.34 24.86
C VAL A 288 0.26 12.97 24.66
N ASN A 289 1.00 11.92 24.98
CA ASN A 289 0.54 10.53 25.02
C ASN A 289 0.07 10.21 26.45
N ILE A 290 -1.23 10.06 26.68
CA ILE A 290 -1.83 9.79 27.99
C ILE A 290 -2.20 8.31 28.10
N LYS A 291 -1.78 7.66 29.18
CA LYS A 291 -1.87 6.22 29.40
C LYS A 291 -2.94 5.93 30.44
N TYR A 292 -3.76 4.92 30.18
CA TYR A 292 -4.89 4.54 31.04
C TYR A 292 -4.85 3.08 31.48
N ASP A 293 -5.43 2.81 32.64
CA ASP A 293 -5.66 1.47 33.20
C ASP A 293 -6.80 0.70 32.50
N SER A 294 -7.63 1.38 31.72
CA SER A 294 -8.72 0.77 30.96
C SER A 294 -9.09 1.64 29.76
N PHE A 295 -9.69 1.01 28.75
CA PHE A 295 -10.22 1.75 27.59
C PHE A 295 -11.43 2.61 27.96
N ASP A 296 -12.27 2.17 28.91
CA ASP A 296 -13.39 2.97 29.43
C ASP A 296 -12.89 4.24 30.14
N SER A 297 -11.83 4.14 30.95
CA SER A 297 -11.13 5.28 31.55
C SER A 297 -10.69 6.28 30.47
N ALA A 298 -10.10 5.79 29.37
CA ALA A 298 -9.65 6.65 28.27
C ALA A 298 -10.81 7.41 27.61
N LEU A 299 -11.96 6.76 27.42
CA LEU A 299 -13.18 7.37 26.85
C LEU A 299 -13.87 8.34 27.81
N ARG A 300 -13.98 8.02 29.10
CA ARG A 300 -14.60 8.90 30.12
C ARG A 300 -13.82 10.18 30.35
N ASN A 301 -12.52 10.20 30.02
CA ASN A 301 -11.71 11.41 30.05
C ASN A 301 -11.89 12.30 28.80
N ALA A 302 -12.67 11.90 27.80
CA ALA A 302 -12.82 12.66 26.56
C ALA A 302 -13.40 14.07 26.72
N PRO A 303 -14.47 14.31 27.54
CA PRO A 303 -14.98 15.67 27.73
C PRO A 303 -13.89 16.60 28.30
N PHE A 304 -13.10 16.09 29.23
CA PHE A 304 -11.94 16.79 29.77
C PHE A 304 -10.89 17.10 28.70
N MET A 305 -10.64 16.20 27.74
CA MET A 305 -9.71 16.47 26.63
C MET A 305 -10.24 17.55 25.67
N VAL A 306 -11.56 17.58 25.42
CA VAL A 306 -12.20 18.63 24.62
C VAL A 306 -12.06 19.98 25.32
N ASP A 307 -12.27 20.04 26.63
CA ASP A 307 -12.07 21.25 27.45
C ASP A 307 -10.63 21.77 27.43
N ALA A 308 -9.65 20.90 27.13
CA ALA A 308 -8.26 21.28 27.01
C ALA A 308 -7.97 22.09 25.72
N GLN A 309 -8.93 22.22 24.79
CA GLN A 309 -8.78 22.90 23.50
C GLN A 309 -7.64 22.31 22.65
N ALA A 310 -7.49 20.99 22.70
CA ALA A 310 -6.57 20.26 21.83
C ALA A 310 -7.01 20.36 20.36
N LEU A 311 -6.05 20.29 19.44
CA LEU A 311 -6.31 20.19 18.00
C LEU A 311 -7.02 18.87 17.67
N SER A 312 -6.55 17.77 18.27
CA SER A 312 -7.10 16.44 18.05
C SER A 312 -6.87 15.53 19.25
N VAL A 313 -7.83 14.64 19.49
CA VAL A 313 -7.77 13.61 20.54
C VAL A 313 -8.07 12.24 19.92
N GLU A 314 -7.00 11.49 19.62
CA GLU A 314 -7.12 10.12 19.11
C GLU A 314 -7.08 9.13 20.27
N THR A 315 -7.87 8.07 20.20
CA THR A 315 -7.77 6.95 21.17
C THR A 315 -7.49 5.61 20.49
N VAL A 316 -6.73 4.76 21.18
CA VAL A 316 -6.50 3.36 20.80
C VAL A 316 -6.64 2.44 22.00
N ASP A 317 -7.26 1.28 21.78
CA ASP A 317 -7.34 0.22 22.79
C ASP A 317 -6.05 -0.60 22.89
N SER A 318 -5.97 -1.45 23.92
CA SER A 318 -4.83 -2.33 24.16
C SER A 318 -4.56 -3.32 23.02
N LYS A 319 -5.59 -3.76 22.30
CA LYS A 319 -5.44 -4.72 21.19
C LYS A 319 -4.74 -4.07 20.00
N VAL A 320 -5.17 -2.88 19.61
CA VAL A 320 -4.54 -2.09 18.54
C VAL A 320 -3.10 -1.73 18.92
N LEU A 321 -2.88 -1.32 20.17
CA LEU A 321 -1.55 -0.98 20.68
C LEU A 321 -0.61 -2.19 20.69
N ASN A 322 -1.08 -3.36 21.15
CA ASN A 322 -0.28 -4.59 21.16
C ASN A 322 0.07 -5.07 19.74
N LEU A 323 -0.83 -4.90 18.77
CA LEU A 323 -0.48 -5.16 17.36
C LEU A 323 0.60 -4.21 16.84
N ALA A 324 0.57 -2.93 17.24
CA ALA A 324 1.63 -1.99 16.90
C ALA A 324 2.97 -2.41 17.53
N ARG A 325 2.98 -2.92 18.78
CA ARG A 325 4.16 -3.42 19.48
C ARG A 325 4.86 -4.60 18.77
N GLU A 326 4.08 -5.44 18.10
CA GLU A 326 4.59 -6.57 17.30
C GLU A 326 5.08 -6.16 15.90
N ASP A 327 4.80 -4.93 15.46
CA ASP A 327 5.20 -4.42 14.15
C ASP A 327 6.50 -3.61 14.21
N ILE A 328 7.19 -3.56 13.08
CA ILE A 328 8.47 -2.85 12.92
C ILE A 328 8.38 -1.35 13.23
N VAL A 329 7.18 -0.76 13.15
CA VAL A 329 6.91 0.62 13.53
C VAL A 329 7.15 0.86 15.02
N TRP A 330 7.05 -0.15 15.89
CA TRP A 330 7.26 0.02 17.33
C TRP A 330 8.66 0.50 17.67
N HIS A 331 9.68 0.02 16.94
CA HIS A 331 11.07 0.41 17.17
C HIS A 331 11.32 1.91 17.00
N SER A 332 10.47 2.60 16.23
CA SER A 332 10.56 4.03 16.02
C SER A 332 9.67 4.86 16.94
N VAL A 333 8.88 4.26 17.85
CA VAL A 333 7.98 5.02 18.74
C VAL A 333 8.02 4.58 20.20
N ARG A 334 8.63 3.44 20.54
CA ARG A 334 8.61 2.85 21.90
C ARG A 334 9.10 3.81 22.99
N GLU A 335 10.03 4.70 22.67
CA GLU A 335 10.57 5.68 23.61
C GLU A 335 9.57 6.81 23.93
N LEU A 336 8.61 7.05 23.03
CA LEU A 336 7.54 8.04 23.19
C LEU A 336 6.29 7.48 23.89
N ILE A 337 6.21 6.14 24.06
CA ILE A 337 5.12 5.41 24.72
C ILE A 337 5.70 4.28 25.60
N ALA A 338 6.56 4.64 26.54
CA ALA A 338 7.19 3.73 27.50
C ALA A 338 6.16 3.13 28.47
N ASP A 339 6.39 1.91 28.93
CA ASP A 339 5.55 1.31 29.98
C ASP A 339 5.73 2.03 31.32
N VAL A 340 4.68 1.99 32.14
CA VAL A 340 4.71 2.51 33.51
C VAL A 340 5.02 1.32 34.44
N PRO A 341 6.04 1.39 35.30
CA PRO A 341 6.35 0.30 36.23
C PRO A 341 5.13 -0.14 37.04
N ASP A 342 4.95 -1.45 37.18
CA ASP A 342 3.88 -2.10 37.94
C ASP A 342 2.44 -1.76 37.51
N LYS A 343 2.25 -1.20 36.31
CA LYS A 343 0.93 -0.89 35.75
C LYS A 343 0.81 -1.36 34.30
N GLU A 344 -0.34 -1.95 33.97
CA GLU A 344 -0.65 -2.33 32.59
C GLU A 344 -1.33 -1.18 31.85
N MET A 345 -0.82 -0.82 30.68
CA MET A 345 -1.43 0.19 29.81
C MET A 345 -2.50 -0.45 28.92
N LEU A 346 -3.76 -0.18 29.24
CA LEU A 346 -4.92 -0.76 28.55
C LEU A 346 -5.68 0.24 27.65
N GLY A 347 -5.31 1.51 27.68
CA GLY A 347 -5.78 2.55 26.77
C GLY A 347 -4.74 3.66 26.58
N LEU A 348 -4.76 4.30 25.42
CA LEU A 348 -3.87 5.40 25.08
C LEU A 348 -4.65 6.50 24.36
N ASN A 349 -4.60 7.73 24.89
CA ASN A 349 -5.03 8.92 24.16
C ASN A 349 -3.79 9.66 23.62
N ILE A 350 -3.83 10.03 22.34
CA ILE A 350 -2.81 10.81 21.65
C ILE A 350 -3.41 12.20 21.42
N VAL A 351 -2.91 13.18 22.18
CA VAL A 351 -3.46 14.54 22.23
C VAL A 351 -2.48 15.49 21.58
N GLU A 352 -2.89 16.17 20.51
CA GLU A 352 -2.05 17.13 19.80
C GLU A 352 -2.56 18.56 19.98
N PHE A 353 -1.62 19.49 20.10
CA PHE A 353 -1.82 20.93 20.07
C PHE A 353 -0.97 21.51 18.95
N ALA A 354 -1.55 22.40 18.14
CA ALA A 354 -0.82 23.10 17.10
C ALA A 354 -1.28 24.55 16.97
N GLY A 355 -0.36 25.43 16.57
CA GLY A 355 -0.66 26.83 16.31
C GLY A 355 0.59 27.65 16.07
N ASP A 356 0.44 28.97 16.07
CA ASP A 356 1.52 29.91 15.75
C ASP A 356 2.16 30.57 16.99
N ASN A 357 1.53 30.45 18.16
CA ASN A 357 2.01 31.04 19.40
C ASN A 357 2.55 29.96 20.35
N ALA A 358 3.88 29.82 20.41
CA ALA A 358 4.54 28.85 21.27
C ALA A 358 4.14 29.00 22.74
N ALA A 359 4.10 30.22 23.27
CA ALA A 359 3.79 30.47 24.68
C ALA A 359 2.36 30.04 25.05
N LEU A 360 1.39 30.26 24.16
CA LEU A 360 0.01 29.81 24.37
C LEU A 360 -0.08 28.28 24.37
N ILE A 361 0.54 27.62 23.39
CA ILE A 361 0.54 26.17 23.29
C ILE A 361 1.24 25.55 24.49
N ASP A 362 2.40 26.06 24.88
CA ASP A 362 3.15 25.56 26.04
C ASP A 362 2.34 25.77 27.34
N GLN A 363 1.62 26.89 27.50
CA GLN A 363 0.70 27.11 28.62
C GLN A 363 -0.47 26.10 28.65
N GLN A 364 -1.05 25.76 27.50
CA GLN A 364 -2.11 24.75 27.42
C GLN A 364 -1.59 23.35 27.82
N ILE A 365 -0.37 23.01 27.38
CA ILE A 365 0.31 21.77 27.76
C ILE A 365 0.58 21.74 29.27
N GLU A 366 1.13 22.81 29.85
CA GLU A 366 1.39 22.90 31.29
C GLU A 366 0.11 22.70 32.12
N LYS A 367 -0.99 23.34 31.70
CA LYS A 367 -2.30 23.19 32.34
C LYS A 367 -2.82 21.75 32.24
N LEU A 368 -2.66 21.11 31.09
CA LEU A 368 -3.04 19.71 30.89
C LEU A 368 -2.20 18.78 31.79
N CYS A 369 -0.87 18.92 31.78
CA CYS A 369 0.04 18.12 32.60
C CYS A 369 -0.26 18.27 34.09
N ALA A 370 -0.44 19.50 34.60
CA ALA A 370 -0.78 19.73 36.01
C ALA A 370 -2.08 19.04 36.43
N ARG A 371 -3.08 18.99 35.54
CA ARG A 371 -4.34 18.27 35.80
C ARG A 371 -4.15 16.75 35.75
N LEU A 372 -3.34 16.23 34.85
CA LEU A 372 -2.98 14.80 34.80
C LEU A 372 -2.22 14.37 36.05
N ASP A 373 -1.28 15.19 36.53
CA ASP A 373 -0.55 14.96 37.78
C ASP A 373 -1.51 14.87 38.98
N ALA A 374 -2.49 15.78 39.04
CA ALA A 374 -3.52 15.75 40.09
C ALA A 374 -4.38 14.48 40.05
N LEU A 375 -4.80 14.04 38.86
CA LEU A 375 -5.57 12.80 38.68
C LEU A 375 -4.76 11.57 39.09
N MET A 376 -3.47 11.52 38.71
CA MET A 376 -2.57 10.43 39.08
C MET A 376 -2.32 10.38 40.59
N LEU A 377 -2.12 11.53 41.23
CA LEU A 377 -1.90 11.63 42.68
C LEU A 377 -3.13 11.18 43.47
N GLN A 378 -4.32 11.49 42.97
CA GLN A 378 -5.59 11.10 43.57
C GLN A 378 -6.07 9.70 43.14
N GLN A 379 -5.36 9.04 42.23
CA GLN A 379 -5.75 7.76 41.61
C GLN A 379 -7.17 7.81 40.98
N GLN A 380 -7.49 8.93 40.33
CA GLN A 380 -8.79 9.18 39.71
C GLN A 380 -8.72 9.12 38.19
N GLY A 381 -9.85 8.80 37.55
CA GLY A 381 -9.99 8.82 36.09
C GLY A 381 -9.13 7.78 35.36
N GLY A 382 -8.54 6.81 36.06
CA GLY A 382 -7.75 5.72 35.49
C GLY A 382 -6.47 6.16 34.78
N VAL A 383 -5.98 7.38 35.03
CA VAL A 383 -4.73 7.88 34.44
C VAL A 383 -3.54 7.23 35.15
N ILE A 384 -2.71 6.49 34.40
CA ILE A 384 -1.56 5.78 34.97
C ILE A 384 -0.22 6.46 34.65
N GLY A 385 -0.18 7.33 33.65
CA GLY A 385 1.00 8.10 33.26
C GLY A 385 0.79 8.88 31.97
N TYR A 386 1.73 9.75 31.60
CA TYR A 386 1.76 10.41 30.30
C TYR A 386 3.20 10.66 29.82
N GLN A 387 3.36 10.99 28.54
CA GLN A 387 4.63 11.42 27.94
C GLN A 387 4.42 12.58 26.98
N PHE A 388 5.32 13.57 27.06
CA PHE A 388 5.31 14.76 26.23
C PHE A 388 6.33 14.65 25.08
N CYS A 389 5.93 15.09 23.89
CA CYS A 389 6.76 15.18 22.70
C CYS A 389 6.62 16.58 22.09
N ASN A 390 7.76 17.27 21.93
CA ASN A 390 7.83 18.65 21.42
C ASN A 390 8.55 18.78 20.07
N ASP A 391 9.07 17.67 19.54
CA ASP A 391 9.75 17.64 18.25
C ASP A 391 8.84 17.07 17.14
N LEU A 392 8.89 17.70 15.97
CA LEU A 392 8.03 17.34 14.84
C LEU A 392 8.24 15.90 14.36
N ALA A 393 9.49 15.41 14.38
CA ALA A 393 9.83 14.08 13.92
C ALA A 393 9.23 12.99 14.83
N GLY A 394 9.23 13.19 16.15
CA GLY A 394 8.55 12.35 17.13
C GLY A 394 7.04 12.32 16.90
N ILE A 395 6.41 13.49 16.70
CA ILE A 395 4.98 13.61 16.42
C ILE A 395 4.60 12.84 15.14
N GLU A 396 5.34 13.02 14.05
CA GLU A 396 5.12 12.30 12.80
C GLU A 396 5.29 10.78 12.95
N ARG A 397 6.22 10.31 13.79
CA ARG A 397 6.41 8.88 14.08
C ARG A 397 5.20 8.29 14.83
N ILE A 398 4.66 9.00 15.83
CA ILE A 398 3.44 8.59 16.54
C ILE A 398 2.26 8.48 15.58
N TYR A 399 2.04 9.49 14.73
CA TYR A 399 0.92 9.46 13.78
C TYR A 399 1.08 8.40 12.71
N ASN A 400 2.30 8.16 12.23
CA ASN A 400 2.57 7.05 11.31
C ASN A 400 2.24 5.70 11.95
N MET A 401 2.55 5.50 13.24
CA MET A 401 2.11 4.31 13.98
C MET A 401 0.58 4.24 14.06
N ARG A 402 -0.09 5.31 14.48
CA ARG A 402 -1.55 5.36 14.60
C ARG A 402 -2.26 5.05 13.28
N LYS A 403 -1.79 5.62 12.16
CA LYS A 403 -2.30 5.35 10.80
C LYS A 403 -2.06 3.89 10.38
N LYS A 404 -0.89 3.32 10.71
CA LYS A 404 -0.53 1.93 10.37
C LYS A 404 -1.31 0.91 11.20
N ALA A 405 -1.57 1.19 12.48
CA ALA A 405 -2.19 0.26 13.42
C ALA A 405 -3.57 -0.23 12.97
N VAL A 406 -4.36 0.61 12.29
CA VAL A 406 -5.66 0.23 11.70
C VAL A 406 -5.48 -0.86 10.62
N GLY A 407 -4.41 -0.78 9.83
CA GLY A 407 -4.07 -1.81 8.86
C GLY A 407 -3.63 -3.12 9.53
N LEU A 408 -2.92 -3.03 10.67
CA LEU A 408 -2.40 -4.20 11.39
C LEU A 408 -3.49 -5.09 11.97
N LEU A 409 -4.67 -4.53 12.26
CA LEU A 409 -5.86 -5.31 12.67
C LEU A 409 -6.18 -6.44 11.68
N GLY A 410 -6.00 -6.22 10.37
CA GLY A 410 -6.23 -7.26 9.38
C GLY A 410 -5.19 -8.40 9.40
N ASN A 411 -4.06 -8.22 10.09
CA ASN A 411 -3.03 -9.25 10.29
C ASN A 411 -3.20 -10.01 11.62
N ALA A 412 -4.33 -9.85 12.31
CA ALA A 412 -4.65 -10.61 13.51
C ALA A 412 -4.51 -12.14 13.27
N LYS A 413 -4.08 -12.85 14.32
CA LYS A 413 -3.93 -14.31 14.29
C LYS A 413 -5.29 -14.99 14.17
N GLY A 414 -5.32 -16.14 13.50
CA GLY A 414 -6.56 -16.90 13.25
C GLY A 414 -7.25 -16.53 11.93
N ARG A 415 -8.35 -17.24 11.64
CA ARG A 415 -9.16 -17.04 10.43
C ARG A 415 -10.19 -15.91 10.57
N ALA A 416 -10.74 -15.74 11.77
CA ALA A 416 -11.56 -14.59 12.07
C ALA A 416 -10.70 -13.32 12.07
N LYS A 417 -11.05 -12.35 11.23
CA LYS A 417 -10.30 -11.10 11.07
C LYS A 417 -11.16 -9.91 11.47
N PRO A 418 -10.63 -8.91 12.20
CA PRO A 418 -11.31 -7.64 12.41
C PRO A 418 -11.66 -6.98 11.07
N ILE A 419 -12.97 -6.81 10.79
CA ILE A 419 -13.47 -6.30 9.51
C ILE A 419 -14.33 -5.04 9.67
N PRO A 420 -14.33 -4.12 8.68
CA PRO A 420 -15.10 -2.89 8.72
C PRO A 420 -16.54 -3.09 8.20
N PHE A 421 -17.49 -3.34 9.09
CA PHE A 421 -18.92 -3.44 8.70
C PHE A 421 -19.88 -2.70 9.66
N VAL A 422 -19.48 -2.50 10.91
CA VAL A 422 -20.21 -1.71 11.93
C VAL A 422 -19.36 -0.56 12.50
N GLU A 423 -18.35 -0.13 11.77
CA GLU A 423 -17.53 1.03 12.15
C GLU A 423 -18.19 2.36 11.74
N ASP A 424 -17.62 3.47 12.25
CA ASP A 424 -17.99 4.84 11.87
C ASP A 424 -19.36 5.30 12.40
N THR A 425 -19.69 4.86 13.62
CA THR A 425 -20.86 5.37 14.33
C THR A 425 -20.51 6.68 15.03
N ALA A 426 -21.36 7.68 14.85
CA ALA A 426 -21.23 9.01 15.43
C ALA A 426 -22.38 9.24 16.41
N VAL A 427 -22.06 9.45 17.69
CA VAL A 427 -23.04 9.79 18.74
C VAL A 427 -22.63 11.10 19.41
N PRO A 428 -23.54 11.81 20.09
CA PRO A 428 -23.15 12.97 20.90
C PRO A 428 -22.00 12.60 21.86
N PRO A 429 -20.90 13.38 21.93
CA PRO A 429 -19.71 13.03 22.72
C PRO A 429 -20.00 12.72 24.19
N GLU A 430 -20.97 13.42 24.79
CA GLU A 430 -21.40 13.22 26.17
C GLU A 430 -22.05 11.85 26.42
N LYS A 431 -22.52 11.17 25.38
CA LYS A 431 -23.09 9.82 25.45
C LYS A 431 -22.15 8.72 24.95
N LEU A 432 -20.95 9.07 24.47
CA LEU A 432 -20.06 8.14 23.80
C LEU A 432 -19.62 6.98 24.71
N ALA A 433 -19.24 7.27 25.96
CA ALA A 433 -18.78 6.25 26.90
C ALA A 433 -19.87 5.17 27.14
N ASP A 434 -21.09 5.58 27.44
CA ASP A 434 -22.20 4.67 27.73
C ASP A 434 -22.62 3.88 26.49
N TYR A 435 -22.65 4.53 25.31
CA TYR A 435 -22.87 3.87 24.03
C TYR A 435 -21.84 2.74 23.79
N ILE A 436 -20.56 2.97 24.09
CA ILE A 436 -19.51 1.97 23.91
C ILE A 436 -19.63 0.82 24.90
N VAL A 437 -20.06 1.06 26.15
CA VAL A 437 -20.32 -0.01 27.12
C VAL A 437 -21.43 -0.95 26.59
N GLU A 438 -22.53 -0.41 26.09
CA GLU A 438 -23.60 -1.21 25.49
C GLU A 438 -23.14 -1.90 24.19
N PHE A 439 -22.37 -1.22 23.33
CA PHE A 439 -21.85 -1.82 22.11
C PHE A 439 -20.91 -3.00 22.42
N ARG A 440 -20.03 -2.86 23.41
CA ARG A 440 -19.19 -3.98 23.88
C ARG A 440 -20.03 -5.14 24.39
N THR A 441 -21.03 -4.86 25.22
CA THR A 441 -21.95 -5.87 25.74
C THR A 441 -22.66 -6.63 24.60
N LEU A 442 -23.08 -5.93 23.55
CA LEU A 442 -23.66 -6.52 22.34
C LEU A 442 -22.66 -7.48 21.67
N LEU A 443 -21.43 -7.02 21.38
CA LEU A 443 -20.42 -7.85 20.73
C LEU A 443 -19.97 -9.04 21.60
N ASP A 444 -19.85 -8.84 22.91
CA ASP A 444 -19.48 -9.86 23.88
C ASP A 444 -20.59 -10.93 23.97
N SER A 445 -21.86 -10.56 23.83
CA SER A 445 -22.99 -11.51 23.80
C SER A 445 -22.96 -12.45 22.60
N HIS A 446 -22.33 -12.03 21.49
CA HIS A 446 -22.06 -12.85 20.31
C HIS A 446 -20.70 -13.58 20.40
N GLY A 447 -19.95 -13.43 21.50
CA GLY A 447 -18.66 -14.08 21.72
C GLY A 447 -17.53 -13.55 20.83
N LEU A 448 -17.63 -12.32 20.35
CA LEU A 448 -16.69 -11.77 19.37
C LEU A 448 -15.50 -11.06 20.02
N SER A 449 -14.34 -11.21 19.38
CA SER A 449 -13.20 -10.32 19.63
C SER A 449 -13.27 -9.13 18.67
N TYR A 450 -12.93 -7.93 19.16
CA TYR A 450 -12.96 -6.69 18.36
C TYR A 450 -11.81 -5.77 18.74
N GLY A 451 -11.40 -4.90 17.82
CA GLY A 451 -10.51 -3.76 18.09
C GLY A 451 -11.26 -2.44 17.95
N MET A 452 -10.92 -1.48 18.82
CA MET A 452 -11.55 -0.15 18.89
C MET A 452 -10.52 0.97 18.81
N PHE A 453 -10.84 2.00 18.02
CA PHE A 453 -10.03 3.21 17.86
C PHE A 453 -10.91 4.34 17.31
N GLY A 454 -10.52 5.61 17.47
CA GLY A 454 -11.27 6.70 16.85
C GLY A 454 -10.97 8.08 17.39
N HIS A 455 -11.90 8.98 17.07
CA HIS A 455 -11.85 10.41 17.27
C HIS A 455 -12.82 10.79 18.38
N VAL A 456 -12.32 10.73 19.61
CA VAL A 456 -13.18 10.83 20.79
C VAL A 456 -13.75 12.24 20.94
N ASP A 457 -12.98 13.23 20.51
CA ASP A 457 -13.36 14.63 20.39
C ASP A 457 -14.53 14.88 19.43
N ALA A 458 -14.70 14.03 18.42
CA ALA A 458 -15.77 14.15 17.42
C ALA A 458 -16.98 13.24 17.71
N GLY A 459 -16.97 12.46 18.80
CA GLY A 459 -18.04 11.50 19.10
C GLY A 459 -18.06 10.29 18.16
N VAL A 460 -16.95 10.01 17.45
CA VAL A 460 -16.86 8.94 16.45
C VAL A 460 -15.92 7.84 16.90
N LEU A 461 -16.41 6.60 16.90
CA LEU A 461 -15.58 5.42 17.14
C LEU A 461 -15.66 4.42 15.99
N HIS A 462 -14.52 3.81 15.69
CA HIS A 462 -14.41 2.71 14.74
C HIS A 462 -14.26 1.40 15.52
N VAL A 463 -15.23 0.51 15.31
CA VAL A 463 -15.28 -0.80 15.93
C VAL A 463 -15.19 -1.86 14.86
N ARG A 464 -14.21 -2.77 14.98
CA ARG A 464 -14.00 -3.87 14.02
C ARG A 464 -14.11 -5.23 14.70
N PRO A 465 -15.30 -5.84 14.70
CA PRO A 465 -15.48 -7.22 15.14
C PRO A 465 -14.74 -8.20 14.23
N ALA A 466 -14.18 -9.24 14.83
CA ALA A 466 -13.45 -10.28 14.12
C ALA A 466 -14.37 -11.42 13.73
N LEU A 467 -14.52 -11.63 12.42
CA LEU A 467 -15.34 -12.70 11.85
C LEU A 467 -14.58 -13.40 10.72
N ASP A 468 -14.83 -14.70 10.52
CA ASP A 468 -14.39 -15.44 9.34
C ASP A 468 -15.46 -15.33 8.25
N MET A 469 -15.23 -14.47 7.26
CA MET A 469 -16.15 -14.31 6.13
C MET A 469 -16.21 -15.53 5.19
N CYS A 470 -15.38 -16.55 5.38
CA CYS A 470 -15.53 -17.82 4.69
C CYS A 470 -16.50 -18.79 5.39
N ASP A 471 -16.85 -18.53 6.65
CA ASP A 471 -17.84 -19.28 7.41
C ASP A 471 -19.25 -18.71 7.13
N PRO A 472 -20.17 -19.50 6.53
CA PRO A 472 -21.53 -19.04 6.24
C PRO A 472 -22.32 -18.57 7.47
N GLN A 473 -22.10 -19.17 8.66
CA GLN A 473 -22.82 -18.78 9.87
C GLN A 473 -22.37 -17.41 10.36
N GLN A 474 -21.06 -17.16 10.35
CA GLN A 474 -20.51 -15.85 10.72
C GLN A 474 -20.84 -14.77 9.69
N GLU A 475 -20.97 -15.14 8.41
CA GLU A 475 -21.49 -14.21 7.39
C GLU A 475 -22.94 -13.78 7.69
N MET A 476 -23.80 -14.69 8.14
CA MET A 476 -25.16 -14.35 8.57
C MET A 476 -25.17 -13.49 9.83
N MET A 477 -24.31 -13.82 10.81
CA MET A 477 -24.14 -13.04 12.04
C MET A 477 -23.72 -11.60 11.76
N MET A 478 -22.90 -11.35 10.73
CA MET A 478 -22.52 -10.00 10.30
C MET A 478 -23.74 -9.11 10.03
N LYS A 479 -24.76 -9.63 9.34
CA LYS A 479 -26.02 -8.92 9.07
C LYS A 479 -26.78 -8.63 10.37
N GLN A 480 -26.91 -9.63 11.24
CA GLN A 480 -27.62 -9.50 12.52
C GLN A 480 -27.00 -8.39 13.38
N ILE A 481 -25.69 -8.42 13.55
CA ILE A 481 -24.95 -7.40 14.30
C ILE A 481 -25.10 -6.02 13.65
N SER A 482 -25.10 -5.94 12.31
CA SER A 482 -25.34 -4.67 11.62
C SER A 482 -26.69 -4.06 12.00
N ASP A 483 -27.76 -4.85 11.99
CA ASP A 483 -29.12 -4.42 12.35
C ASP A 483 -29.21 -4.01 13.84
N GLU A 484 -28.58 -4.76 14.73
CA GLU A 484 -28.53 -4.46 16.16
C GLU A 484 -27.77 -3.16 16.45
N VAL A 485 -26.64 -2.93 15.77
CA VAL A 485 -25.86 -1.68 15.88
C VAL A 485 -26.61 -0.49 15.30
N VAL A 486 -27.40 -0.68 14.23
CA VAL A 486 -28.32 0.35 13.70
C VAL A 486 -29.31 0.78 14.79
N ALA A 487 -29.98 -0.18 15.43
CA ALA A 487 -30.93 0.09 16.49
C ALA A 487 -30.27 0.76 17.71
N LEU A 488 -29.10 0.27 18.14
CA LEU A 488 -28.33 0.86 19.24
C LEU A 488 -27.94 2.32 18.94
N THR A 489 -27.41 2.59 17.75
CA THR A 489 -26.96 3.95 17.36
C THR A 489 -28.14 4.92 17.32
N ALA A 490 -29.30 4.48 16.81
CA ALA A 490 -30.51 5.29 16.80
C ALA A 490 -31.02 5.62 18.22
N ARG A 491 -30.97 4.66 19.18
CA ARG A 491 -31.35 4.89 20.58
C ARG A 491 -30.55 6.03 21.23
N TYR A 492 -29.29 6.19 20.84
CA TYR A 492 -28.40 7.22 21.36
C TYR A 492 -28.52 8.57 20.62
N GLY A 493 -29.38 8.66 19.59
CA GLY A 493 -29.53 9.86 18.76
C GLY A 493 -28.37 10.09 17.80
N GLY A 494 -27.64 9.02 17.45
CA GLY A 494 -26.48 9.08 16.57
C GLY A 494 -26.78 8.81 15.10
N LEU A 495 -25.70 8.77 14.30
CA LEU A 495 -25.68 8.43 12.88
C LEU A 495 -24.76 7.23 12.65
N LEU A 496 -25.05 6.42 11.63
CA LEU A 496 -24.26 5.24 11.26
C LEU A 496 -23.00 5.55 10.44
N TRP A 497 -22.87 6.78 9.95
CA TRP A 497 -21.86 7.20 8.99
C TRP A 497 -21.38 8.62 9.30
N GLY A 498 -20.32 8.72 10.10
CA GLY A 498 -19.68 10.00 10.45
C GLY A 498 -18.72 10.51 9.37
N GLU A 499 -17.95 9.62 8.73
CA GLU A 499 -16.89 10.00 7.79
C GLU A 499 -16.65 9.03 6.61
N HIS A 500 -17.12 7.78 6.68
CA HIS A 500 -16.81 6.76 5.68
C HIS A 500 -17.83 6.75 4.52
N GLY A 501 -19.02 7.33 4.67
CA GLY A 501 -20.10 7.20 3.69
C GLY A 501 -20.90 5.90 3.83
N LYS A 502 -22.01 5.79 3.10
CA LYS A 502 -23.03 4.73 3.22
C LYS A 502 -22.69 3.49 2.42
N GLY A 503 -22.38 3.60 1.13
CA GLY A 503 -22.12 2.44 0.28
C GLY A 503 -23.25 1.39 0.33
N PHE A 504 -22.92 0.14 0.69
CA PHE A 504 -23.84 -0.98 0.86
C PHE A 504 -24.69 -0.90 2.13
N ARG A 505 -24.40 0.03 3.05
CA ARG A 505 -25.23 0.33 4.21
C ARG A 505 -26.38 1.30 3.87
N ALA A 506 -26.52 1.68 2.60
CA ALA A 506 -27.54 2.61 2.15
C ALA A 506 -28.98 2.10 2.34
N GLN A 507 -29.20 0.78 2.51
CA GLN A 507 -30.50 0.21 2.92
C GLN A 507 -31.07 0.86 4.20
N TYR A 508 -30.21 1.36 5.10
CA TYR A 508 -30.64 1.96 6.36
C TYR A 508 -31.01 3.45 6.23
N SER A 509 -30.75 4.07 5.07
CA SER A 509 -30.98 5.52 4.87
C SER A 509 -32.41 5.96 5.22
N PRO A 510 -33.49 5.26 4.82
CA PRO A 510 -34.85 5.69 5.16
C PRO A 510 -35.08 5.87 6.67
N ALA A 511 -34.48 5.00 7.51
CA ALA A 511 -34.66 5.04 8.96
C ALA A 511 -34.05 6.30 9.60
N PHE A 512 -32.91 6.78 9.10
CA PHE A 512 -32.22 7.94 9.66
C PHE A 512 -32.78 9.27 9.16
N PHE A 513 -33.22 9.33 7.90
CA PHE A 513 -33.80 10.56 7.33
C PHE A 513 -35.30 10.72 7.65
N GLY A 514 -36.01 9.61 7.87
CA GLY A 514 -37.47 9.61 7.86
C GLY A 514 -38.04 9.73 6.45
N GLU A 515 -39.32 9.39 6.29
CA GLU A 515 -39.98 9.28 4.98
C GLU A 515 -39.92 10.58 4.16
N THR A 516 -40.23 11.72 4.78
CA THR A 516 -40.28 13.02 4.10
C THR A 516 -38.93 13.42 3.53
N LEU A 517 -37.89 13.54 4.37
CA LEU A 517 -36.57 13.97 3.92
C LEU A 517 -35.93 12.94 2.98
N PHE A 518 -36.15 11.64 3.21
CA PHE A 518 -35.67 10.62 2.28
C PHE A 518 -36.28 10.81 0.88
N ASN A 519 -37.59 11.09 0.79
CA ASN A 519 -38.24 11.40 -0.48
C ASN A 519 -37.70 12.68 -1.13
N GLU A 520 -37.29 13.69 -0.36
CA GLU A 520 -36.61 14.86 -0.93
C GLU A 520 -35.26 14.51 -1.55
N LEU A 521 -34.47 13.65 -0.90
CA LEU A 521 -33.23 13.14 -1.49
C LEU A 521 -33.52 12.47 -2.85
N ARG A 522 -34.57 11.65 -2.91
CA ARG A 522 -34.96 10.93 -4.12
C ARG A 522 -35.39 11.88 -5.25
N ARG A 523 -36.04 13.00 -4.91
CA ARG A 523 -36.41 14.04 -5.89
C ARG A 523 -35.19 14.82 -6.38
N ILE A 524 -34.24 15.11 -5.50
CA ILE A 524 -32.95 15.71 -5.89
C ILE A 524 -32.20 14.76 -6.83
N LYS A 525 -32.06 13.47 -6.46
CA LYS A 525 -31.44 12.44 -7.32
C LYS A 525 -32.09 12.38 -8.70
N ALA A 526 -33.42 12.46 -8.77
CA ALA A 526 -34.15 12.45 -10.03
C ALA A 526 -33.85 13.65 -10.96
N ALA A 527 -33.48 14.80 -10.41
CA ALA A 527 -33.09 15.97 -11.21
C ALA A 527 -31.71 15.81 -11.87
N PHE A 528 -30.79 15.10 -11.22
CA PHE A 528 -29.45 14.83 -11.74
C PHE A 528 -29.40 13.59 -12.62
N ASP A 529 -30.08 12.51 -12.20
CA ASP A 529 -29.98 11.19 -12.81
C ASP A 529 -31.33 10.45 -12.73
N PRO A 530 -32.29 10.83 -13.59
CA PRO A 530 -33.66 10.30 -13.54
C PRO A 530 -33.75 8.80 -13.86
N LEU A 531 -32.75 8.25 -14.56
CA LEU A 531 -32.70 6.84 -14.94
C LEU A 531 -31.85 5.98 -13.99
N ASN A 532 -31.38 6.56 -12.87
CA ASN A 532 -30.58 5.88 -11.86
C ASN A 532 -29.31 5.18 -12.41
N ARG A 533 -28.59 5.85 -13.31
CA ARG A 533 -27.43 5.30 -14.03
C ARG A 533 -26.09 5.63 -13.38
N LEU A 534 -26.02 6.62 -12.48
CA LEU A 534 -24.82 6.98 -11.72
C LEU A 534 -24.81 6.32 -10.34
N ASN A 535 -23.86 5.39 -10.18
CA ASN A 535 -23.61 4.60 -8.97
C ASN A 535 -24.90 4.15 -8.25
N PRO A 536 -25.79 3.38 -8.90
CA PRO A 536 -27.10 3.02 -8.37
C PRO A 536 -27.02 2.22 -7.08
N GLY A 537 -28.10 2.32 -6.28
CA GLY A 537 -28.26 1.62 -5.02
C GLY A 537 -27.45 2.21 -3.86
N LYS A 538 -26.81 3.37 -4.05
CA LYS A 538 -26.14 4.15 -2.99
C LYS A 538 -26.97 5.39 -2.66
N ILE A 539 -26.85 5.91 -1.44
CA ILE A 539 -27.58 7.09 -0.90
C ILE A 539 -29.11 7.00 -1.01
N CYS A 540 -29.68 7.15 -2.20
CA CYS A 540 -31.11 7.01 -2.52
C CYS A 540 -31.33 6.74 -4.03
N THR A 541 -32.53 6.27 -4.39
CA THR A 541 -32.97 6.11 -5.79
C THR A 541 -33.80 7.31 -6.25
N PRO A 542 -33.98 7.55 -7.57
CA PRO A 542 -34.91 8.57 -8.05
C PRO A 542 -36.34 8.36 -7.50
N PHE A 543 -37.09 9.45 -7.30
CA PHE A 543 -38.41 9.43 -6.64
C PHE A 543 -39.43 8.47 -7.29
N ASN A 544 -39.41 8.34 -8.63
CA ASN A 544 -40.31 7.45 -9.36
C ASN A 544 -39.67 6.09 -9.71
N SER A 545 -38.46 5.81 -9.22
CA SER A 545 -37.79 4.53 -9.45
C SER A 545 -38.22 3.50 -8.41
N ASN A 546 -38.39 2.25 -8.87
CA ASN A 546 -38.61 1.06 -8.03
C ASN A 546 -37.32 0.27 -7.80
N ASP A 547 -36.16 0.82 -8.18
CA ASP A 547 -34.87 0.17 -7.94
C ASP A 547 -34.61 0.01 -6.44
N GLU A 548 -33.84 -1.02 -6.10
CA GLU A 548 -33.50 -1.33 -4.71
C GLU A 548 -32.19 -0.65 -4.29
N MET A 549 -32.08 -0.37 -3.00
CA MET A 549 -30.82 0.03 -2.38
C MET A 549 -29.89 -1.18 -2.27
N MET A 550 -28.58 -0.95 -2.33
CA MET A 550 -27.59 -1.99 -2.01
C MET A 550 -27.77 -2.44 -0.57
N GLN A 551 -27.68 -3.77 -0.37
CA GLN A 551 -27.93 -4.40 0.91
C GLN A 551 -26.62 -4.84 1.58
N VAL A 552 -26.57 -4.82 2.91
CA VAL A 552 -25.35 -5.23 3.64
C VAL A 552 -25.09 -6.73 3.57
N ASP A 553 -26.10 -7.53 3.26
CA ASP A 553 -25.99 -8.97 3.03
C ASP A 553 -25.68 -9.34 1.56
N ALA A 554 -25.42 -8.36 0.69
CA ALA A 554 -24.93 -8.61 -0.66
C ALA A 554 -23.66 -9.47 -0.68
N VAL A 555 -23.33 -10.06 -1.83
CA VAL A 555 -22.22 -11.01 -1.99
C VAL A 555 -20.89 -10.40 -1.49
N LYS A 556 -20.20 -11.13 -0.61
CA LYS A 556 -18.92 -10.73 -0.05
C LYS A 556 -17.79 -11.51 -0.70
N ARG A 557 -16.57 -11.00 -0.54
CA ARG A 557 -15.35 -11.67 -0.99
C ARG A 557 -15.23 -13.10 -0.44
N GLY A 558 -15.58 -13.29 0.83
CA GLY A 558 -15.55 -14.58 1.51
C GLY A 558 -16.47 -15.64 0.91
N THR A 559 -17.54 -15.23 0.20
CA THR A 559 -18.42 -16.14 -0.57
C THR A 559 -17.66 -16.81 -1.72
N TYR A 560 -16.71 -16.12 -2.34
CA TYR A 560 -15.85 -16.68 -3.38
C TYR A 560 -14.68 -17.46 -2.78
N ASP A 561 -14.03 -16.93 -1.74
CA ASP A 561 -12.87 -17.57 -1.14
C ASP A 561 -13.18 -18.93 -0.53
N ARG A 562 -14.37 -19.12 0.06
CA ARG A 562 -14.76 -20.41 0.66
C ARG A 562 -14.88 -21.55 -0.36
N GLN A 563 -14.97 -21.25 -1.65
CA GLN A 563 -14.94 -22.25 -2.73
C GLN A 563 -13.53 -22.84 -2.93
N ILE A 564 -12.50 -22.20 -2.38
CA ILE A 564 -11.13 -22.73 -2.38
C ILE A 564 -10.97 -23.67 -1.17
N PRO A 565 -10.49 -24.91 -1.38
CA PRO A 565 -10.26 -25.86 -0.30
C PRO A 565 -9.43 -25.25 0.82
N LEU A 566 -9.80 -25.56 2.06
CA LEU A 566 -9.24 -24.95 3.24
C LEU A 566 -7.71 -25.14 3.36
N THR A 567 -7.22 -26.34 3.06
CA THR A 567 -5.79 -26.65 3.01
C THR A 567 -5.03 -25.79 1.99
N VAL A 568 -5.63 -25.54 0.81
CA VAL A 568 -5.07 -24.66 -0.22
C VAL A 568 -5.01 -23.23 0.28
N ARG A 569 -6.04 -22.74 0.98
CA ARG A 569 -6.05 -21.38 1.54
C ARG A 569 -4.96 -21.20 2.60
N ASP A 570 -4.77 -22.18 3.47
CA ASP A 570 -3.76 -22.16 4.53
C ASP A 570 -2.33 -22.19 3.92
N GLU A 571 -2.09 -23.00 2.89
CA GLU A 571 -0.80 -23.06 2.19
C GLU A 571 -0.52 -21.84 1.30
N TRP A 572 -1.55 -21.21 0.72
CA TRP A 572 -1.44 -20.01 -0.13
C TRP A 572 -1.76 -18.72 0.61
N ARG A 573 -1.59 -18.72 1.95
CA ARG A 573 -1.92 -17.61 2.85
C ARG A 573 -1.43 -16.24 2.37
N GLY A 574 -0.23 -16.18 1.80
CA GLY A 574 0.36 -14.95 1.26
C GLY A 574 -0.51 -14.22 0.23
N ALA A 575 -1.35 -14.93 -0.54
CA ALA A 575 -2.33 -14.31 -1.45
C ALA A 575 -3.71 -14.14 -0.79
N MET A 576 -4.13 -15.09 0.06
CA MET A 576 -5.46 -15.11 0.68
C MET A 576 -5.67 -14.01 1.72
N GLU A 577 -4.61 -13.52 2.37
CA GLU A 577 -4.72 -12.54 3.46
C GLU A 577 -5.07 -11.13 2.97
N CYS A 578 -4.89 -10.79 1.68
CA CYS A 578 -5.16 -9.43 1.19
C CYS A 578 -6.60 -8.97 1.51
N ASN A 579 -6.75 -7.97 2.37
CA ASN A 579 -8.05 -7.40 2.73
C ASN A 579 -8.50 -6.26 1.80
N GLY A 580 -7.66 -5.82 0.87
CA GLY A 580 -8.02 -4.80 -0.12
C GLY A 580 -7.73 -3.36 0.29
N ASN A 581 -7.02 -3.12 1.40
CA ASN A 581 -6.68 -1.78 1.92
C ASN A 581 -5.96 -0.85 0.95
N GLY A 582 -5.33 -1.39 -0.09
CA GLY A 582 -4.76 -0.60 -1.18
C GLY A 582 -3.49 0.17 -0.83
N LEU A 583 -2.79 -0.08 0.28
CA LEU A 583 -1.52 0.61 0.62
C LEU A 583 -0.50 0.57 -0.52
N CYS A 584 -0.56 -0.47 -1.34
CA CYS A 584 0.23 -0.60 -2.55
C CYS A 584 -0.02 0.43 -3.64
N PHE A 585 -1.09 1.22 -3.55
CA PHE A 585 -1.42 2.34 -4.45
C PHE A 585 -0.75 3.65 -4.03
N ASN A 586 0.17 3.60 -3.07
CA ASN A 586 0.95 4.76 -2.65
C ASN A 586 1.65 5.45 -3.84
N PHE A 587 1.44 6.77 -3.96
CA PHE A 587 2.01 7.61 -5.01
C PHE A 587 3.53 7.81 -4.89
N ASP A 588 4.09 7.72 -3.68
CA ASP A 588 5.48 8.09 -3.44
C ASP A 588 6.46 7.14 -4.17
N ALA A 589 7.11 7.65 -5.20
CA ALA A 589 8.12 6.95 -5.99
C ALA A 589 9.29 6.41 -5.16
N ARG A 590 9.58 7.00 -4.01
CA ARG A 590 10.67 6.60 -3.10
C ARG A 590 10.31 5.38 -2.26
N SER A 591 9.03 5.04 -2.11
CA SER A 591 8.63 3.80 -1.45
C SER A 591 9.01 2.58 -2.32
N PRO A 592 9.68 1.55 -1.77
CA PRO A 592 10.13 0.38 -2.55
C PRO A 592 8.99 -0.58 -2.93
N MET A 593 7.80 -0.43 -2.34
CA MET A 593 6.66 -1.31 -2.62
C MET A 593 6.08 -1.02 -4.02
N CYS A 594 6.13 -2.06 -4.86
CA CYS A 594 5.51 -2.15 -6.19
C CYS A 594 5.82 -1.01 -7.17
N PRO A 595 7.10 -0.86 -7.56
CA PRO A 595 7.51 0.11 -8.56
C PRO A 595 6.89 -0.14 -9.94
N SER A 596 6.57 -1.40 -10.28
CA SER A 596 5.90 -1.73 -11.56
C SER A 596 4.49 -1.15 -11.67
N MET A 597 3.73 -1.07 -10.57
CA MET A 597 2.44 -0.38 -10.61
C MET A 597 2.64 1.13 -10.79
N LYS A 598 3.65 1.73 -10.15
CA LYS A 598 3.91 3.18 -10.26
C LYS A 598 4.27 3.61 -11.68
N ILE A 599 5.03 2.79 -12.41
CA ILE A 599 5.39 3.09 -13.79
C ILE A 599 4.26 2.76 -14.79
N THR A 600 3.62 1.59 -14.66
CA THR A 600 2.55 1.17 -15.59
C THR A 600 1.21 1.85 -15.33
N ARG A 601 1.01 2.34 -14.09
CA ARG A 601 -0.27 2.82 -13.55
C ARG A 601 -1.42 1.80 -13.64
N ASN A 602 -1.10 0.53 -13.88
CA ASN A 602 -2.08 -0.55 -13.90
C ASN A 602 -2.10 -1.31 -12.56
N ARG A 603 -3.28 -1.37 -11.95
CA ARG A 603 -3.52 -2.00 -10.65
C ARG A 603 -3.31 -3.52 -10.65
N ILE A 604 -3.35 -4.22 -11.80
CA ILE A 604 -2.98 -5.64 -11.88
C ILE A 604 -1.53 -5.87 -11.42
N HIS A 605 -0.65 -4.88 -11.61
CA HIS A 605 0.75 -4.92 -11.18
C HIS A 605 0.98 -4.45 -9.75
N SER A 606 -0.07 -4.34 -8.92
CA SER A 606 0.04 -4.14 -7.47
C SER A 606 0.00 -5.47 -6.71
N PRO A 607 0.41 -5.56 -5.44
CA PRO A 607 0.17 -6.71 -4.57
C PRO A 607 -1.33 -7.01 -4.44
N LYS A 608 -2.20 -5.99 -4.33
CA LYS A 608 -3.65 -6.19 -4.29
C LYS A 608 -4.13 -6.89 -5.55
N GLY A 609 -3.79 -6.36 -6.73
CA GLY A 609 -4.13 -6.96 -8.03
C GLY A 609 -3.61 -8.40 -8.15
N ARG A 610 -2.32 -8.63 -7.89
CA ARG A 610 -1.72 -9.97 -7.93
C ARG A 610 -2.38 -10.96 -6.98
N ALA A 611 -2.66 -10.55 -5.75
CA ALA A 611 -3.35 -11.38 -4.77
C ALA A 611 -4.78 -11.72 -5.23
N THR A 612 -5.54 -10.74 -5.73
CA THR A 612 -6.88 -10.97 -6.27
C THR A 612 -6.87 -11.95 -7.45
N LEU A 613 -5.94 -11.80 -8.40
CA LEU A 613 -5.84 -12.70 -9.54
C LEU A 613 -5.41 -14.11 -9.12
N THR A 614 -4.49 -14.24 -8.17
CA THR A 614 -4.10 -15.56 -7.63
C THR A 614 -5.25 -16.23 -6.88
N ARG A 615 -6.04 -15.49 -6.08
CA ARG A 615 -7.23 -16.04 -5.40
C ARG A 615 -8.24 -16.57 -6.41
N GLU A 616 -8.53 -15.77 -7.43
CA GLU A 616 -9.47 -16.17 -8.47
C GLU A 616 -8.94 -17.38 -9.27
N TRP A 617 -7.64 -17.41 -9.57
CA TRP A 617 -7.00 -18.53 -10.24
C TRP A 617 -7.11 -19.83 -9.42
N LEU A 618 -6.86 -19.77 -8.11
CA LEU A 618 -7.05 -20.90 -7.20
C LEU A 618 -8.50 -21.37 -7.14
N ARG A 619 -9.45 -20.42 -7.11
CA ARG A 619 -10.89 -20.71 -7.12
C ARG A 619 -11.32 -21.43 -8.40
N LEU A 620 -10.87 -20.94 -9.55
CA LEU A 620 -11.19 -21.54 -10.86
C LEU A 620 -10.54 -22.92 -11.03
N LEU A 621 -9.33 -23.14 -10.51
CA LEU A 621 -8.72 -24.47 -10.45
C LEU A 621 -9.53 -25.43 -9.57
N ALA A 622 -9.93 -24.98 -8.38
CA ALA A 622 -10.75 -25.78 -7.47
C ALA A 622 -12.11 -26.13 -8.10
N GLY A 623 -12.74 -25.18 -8.81
CA GLY A 623 -13.97 -25.40 -9.56
C GLY A 623 -13.86 -26.44 -10.68
N GLN A 624 -12.65 -26.68 -11.20
CA GLN A 624 -12.36 -27.76 -12.15
C GLN A 624 -11.87 -29.06 -11.48
N GLY A 625 -11.94 -29.15 -10.14
CA GLY A 625 -11.49 -30.32 -9.38
C GLY A 625 -9.98 -30.48 -9.28
N VAL A 626 -9.20 -29.42 -9.52
CA VAL A 626 -7.74 -29.46 -9.50
C VAL A 626 -7.20 -28.96 -8.16
N ASP A 627 -6.45 -29.83 -7.47
CA ASP A 627 -5.70 -29.46 -6.27
C ASP A 627 -4.27 -28.99 -6.64
N PRO A 628 -3.94 -27.69 -6.50
CA PRO A 628 -2.60 -27.19 -6.79
C PRO A 628 -1.52 -27.78 -5.88
N LEU A 629 -1.85 -28.18 -4.64
CA LEU A 629 -0.87 -28.76 -3.71
C LEU A 629 -0.51 -30.19 -4.12
N ALA A 630 -1.49 -30.99 -4.54
CA ALA A 630 -1.24 -32.30 -5.13
C ALA A 630 -0.38 -32.18 -6.40
N LEU A 631 -0.66 -31.19 -7.26
CA LEU A 631 0.16 -30.91 -8.43
C LEU A 631 1.61 -30.56 -8.07
N GLU A 632 1.82 -29.71 -7.07
CA GLU A 632 3.18 -29.34 -6.60
C GLU A 632 3.97 -30.58 -6.12
N LYS A 633 3.32 -31.48 -5.37
CA LYS A 633 3.92 -32.73 -4.87
C LYS A 633 4.24 -33.73 -5.98
N GLN A 634 3.42 -33.78 -7.03
CA GLN A 634 3.57 -34.71 -8.16
C GLN A 634 4.58 -34.24 -9.22
N LEU A 635 5.18 -33.06 -9.07
CA LEU A 635 6.15 -32.56 -10.05
C LEU A 635 7.37 -33.50 -10.11
N PRO A 636 7.72 -34.06 -11.29
CA PRO A 636 8.79 -35.03 -11.39
C PRO A 636 10.15 -34.39 -11.09
N GLU A 637 10.98 -35.10 -10.30
CA GLU A 637 12.33 -34.63 -9.95
C GLU A 637 13.32 -34.67 -11.14
N ASN A 638 13.03 -35.48 -12.17
CA ASN A 638 13.88 -35.76 -13.35
C ASN A 638 13.11 -35.79 -14.70
N SER A 639 13.85 -35.52 -15.78
CA SER A 639 13.53 -35.36 -17.23
C SER A 639 12.06 -35.29 -17.70
N LEU A 640 11.76 -34.22 -18.44
CA LEU A 640 10.51 -34.06 -19.21
C LEU A 640 10.23 -35.28 -20.08
N SER A 641 9.06 -35.91 -19.91
CA SER A 641 8.61 -36.92 -20.87
C SER A 641 8.39 -36.29 -22.24
N LEU A 642 8.73 -37.00 -23.32
CA LEU A 642 8.52 -36.52 -24.70
C LEU A 642 7.05 -36.11 -24.92
N ARG A 643 6.11 -36.88 -24.36
CA ARG A 643 4.67 -36.55 -24.36
C ARG A 643 4.38 -35.21 -23.68
N GLY A 644 4.99 -34.95 -22.53
CA GLY A 644 4.84 -33.68 -21.81
C GLY A 644 5.41 -32.49 -22.59
N LEU A 645 6.56 -32.67 -23.26
CA LEU A 645 7.14 -31.62 -24.09
C LEU A 645 6.23 -31.29 -25.30
N ILE A 646 5.75 -32.31 -26.02
CA ILE A 646 4.82 -32.14 -27.14
C ILE A 646 3.56 -31.40 -26.70
N ALA A 647 2.97 -31.79 -25.56
CA ALA A 647 1.78 -31.14 -25.03
C ALA A 647 2.02 -29.66 -24.71
N ARG A 648 3.15 -29.32 -24.07
CA ARG A 648 3.50 -27.93 -23.75
C ARG A 648 3.75 -27.09 -25.00
N THR A 649 4.43 -27.64 -25.99
CA THR A 649 4.65 -26.97 -27.28
C THR A 649 3.33 -26.68 -27.97
N ARG A 650 2.43 -27.67 -28.04
CA ARG A 650 1.09 -27.50 -28.61
C ARG A 650 0.31 -26.40 -27.89
N ASN A 651 0.25 -26.43 -26.56
CA ASN A 651 -0.48 -25.43 -25.78
C ASN A 651 0.11 -24.02 -25.95
N SER A 652 1.44 -23.90 -26.01
CA SER A 652 2.11 -22.61 -26.20
C SER A 652 1.85 -22.05 -27.61
N TRP A 653 1.75 -22.94 -28.61
CA TRP A 653 1.36 -22.57 -29.96
C TRP A 653 -0.09 -22.07 -30.02
N HIS A 654 -1.05 -22.78 -29.40
CA HIS A 654 -2.44 -22.32 -29.33
C HIS A 654 -2.58 -20.98 -28.59
N ALA A 655 -1.87 -20.79 -27.48
CA ALA A 655 -1.81 -19.50 -26.78
C ALA A 655 -1.30 -18.38 -27.71
N SER A 656 -0.26 -18.64 -28.52
CA SER A 656 0.23 -17.66 -29.51
C SER A 656 -0.77 -17.36 -30.65
N LYS A 657 -1.77 -18.22 -30.84
CA LYS A 657 -2.89 -18.03 -31.79
C LYS A 657 -4.10 -17.33 -31.17
N GLY A 658 -4.01 -16.91 -29.91
CA GLY A 658 -5.07 -16.17 -29.22
C GLY A 658 -6.06 -17.05 -28.46
N GLU A 659 -5.73 -18.33 -28.20
CA GLU A 659 -6.54 -19.17 -27.30
C GLU A 659 -6.53 -18.58 -25.88
N TYR A 660 -7.71 -18.23 -25.39
CA TYR A 660 -7.87 -17.63 -24.07
C TYR A 660 -7.61 -18.63 -22.94
N ASP A 661 -6.81 -18.21 -21.96
CA ASP A 661 -6.62 -18.88 -20.68
C ASP A 661 -6.35 -17.80 -19.62
N PHE A 662 -7.18 -17.75 -18.57
CA PHE A 662 -6.99 -16.80 -17.48
C PHE A 662 -5.61 -16.89 -16.82
N SER A 663 -4.96 -18.05 -16.87
CA SER A 663 -3.58 -18.23 -16.41
C SER A 663 -2.58 -17.28 -17.10
N HIS A 664 -2.86 -16.82 -18.33
CA HIS A 664 -2.03 -15.83 -19.00
C HIS A 664 -2.14 -14.44 -18.39
N GLU A 665 -3.33 -14.01 -17.97
CA GLU A 665 -3.53 -12.73 -17.29
C GLU A 665 -2.87 -12.72 -15.90
N VAL A 666 -2.94 -13.85 -15.17
CA VAL A 666 -2.21 -14.03 -13.91
C VAL A 666 -0.70 -13.95 -14.15
N LYS A 667 -0.21 -14.60 -15.21
CA LYS A 667 1.22 -14.58 -15.59
C LYS A 667 1.68 -13.17 -15.94
N GLU A 668 0.88 -12.37 -16.63
CA GLU A 668 1.18 -10.96 -16.92
C GLU A 668 1.36 -10.17 -15.63
N ALA A 669 0.40 -10.25 -14.71
CA ALA A 669 0.48 -9.58 -13.42
C ALA A 669 1.75 -9.97 -12.63
N MET A 670 2.08 -11.28 -12.62
CA MET A 670 3.29 -11.80 -11.97
C MET A 670 4.59 -11.36 -12.65
N SER A 671 4.61 -11.22 -13.98
CA SER A 671 5.81 -10.88 -14.74
C SER A 671 6.33 -9.49 -14.39
N GLY A 672 5.45 -8.56 -14.03
CA GLY A 672 5.83 -7.24 -13.54
C GLY A 672 6.37 -7.20 -12.10
N CYS A 673 6.47 -8.32 -11.36
CA CYS A 673 6.97 -8.31 -9.98
C CYS A 673 8.50 -8.40 -9.94
N LEU A 674 9.15 -7.42 -9.31
CA LEU A 674 10.60 -7.33 -9.12
C LEU A 674 11.13 -8.18 -7.95
N ALA A 675 10.28 -8.95 -7.26
CA ALA A 675 10.69 -9.78 -6.12
C ALA A 675 11.41 -9.05 -4.96
N CYS A 676 11.15 -7.76 -4.75
CA CYS A 676 11.85 -6.95 -3.72
C CYS A 676 11.41 -7.25 -2.27
N LYS A 677 10.32 -8.00 -2.07
CA LYS A 677 9.68 -8.30 -0.77
C LYS A 677 9.18 -7.11 0.05
N ALA A 678 9.14 -5.90 -0.51
CA ALA A 678 8.53 -4.74 0.16
C ALA A 678 7.07 -4.98 0.59
N CYS A 679 6.30 -5.77 -0.16
CA CYS A 679 4.92 -6.11 0.22
C CYS A 679 4.81 -7.06 1.43
N SER A 680 5.80 -7.90 1.72
CA SER A 680 5.72 -8.82 2.87
C SER A 680 6.07 -8.16 4.20
N THR A 681 6.75 -7.01 4.18
CA THR A 681 7.11 -6.28 5.41
C THR A 681 6.42 -4.93 5.57
N GLN A 682 6.23 -4.17 4.48
CA GLN A 682 5.63 -2.83 4.55
C GLN A 682 4.10 -2.86 4.46
N CYS A 683 3.52 -3.88 3.82
CA CYS A 683 2.08 -4.07 3.87
C CYS A 683 1.70 -4.46 5.30
N PRO A 684 0.72 -3.80 5.94
CA PRO A 684 0.30 -4.17 7.28
C PRO A 684 -0.26 -5.59 7.37
N ILE A 685 -0.71 -6.15 6.22
CA ILE A 685 -1.24 -7.51 6.08
C ILE A 685 -0.17 -8.53 5.66
N LYS A 686 1.09 -8.08 5.43
CA LYS A 686 2.25 -8.94 5.16
C LYS A 686 2.08 -9.91 3.98
N ILE A 687 1.46 -9.45 2.88
CA ILE A 687 1.28 -10.20 1.63
C ILE A 687 2.65 -10.52 1.00
N ASP A 688 2.94 -11.79 0.72
CA ASP A 688 4.19 -12.23 0.08
C ASP A 688 4.00 -12.57 -1.41
N VAL A 689 3.95 -11.52 -2.24
CA VAL A 689 3.89 -11.68 -3.71
C VAL A 689 5.03 -12.53 -4.26
N PRO A 690 6.31 -12.30 -3.87
CA PRO A 690 7.42 -13.08 -4.41
C PRO A 690 7.27 -14.59 -4.19
N ALA A 691 6.75 -15.03 -3.03
CA ALA A 691 6.52 -16.43 -2.72
C ALA A 691 5.40 -17.07 -3.58
N PHE A 692 4.19 -16.49 -3.59
CA PHE A 692 3.11 -17.09 -4.38
C PHE A 692 3.34 -16.96 -5.90
N ARG A 693 4.11 -15.94 -6.33
CA ARG A 693 4.55 -15.81 -7.72
C ARG A 693 5.44 -16.97 -8.16
N SER A 694 6.44 -17.34 -7.35
CA SER A 694 7.37 -18.41 -7.73
C SER A 694 6.65 -19.77 -7.81
N ARG A 695 5.70 -20.02 -6.91
CA ARG A 695 4.79 -21.18 -6.95
C ARG A 695 3.90 -21.18 -8.18
N PHE A 696 3.26 -20.05 -8.47
CA PHE A 696 2.45 -19.88 -9.68
C PHE A 696 3.28 -20.17 -10.95
N LEU A 697 4.49 -19.61 -11.08
CA LEU A 697 5.35 -19.85 -12.25
C LEU A 697 5.75 -21.33 -12.39
N GLN A 698 5.99 -22.03 -11.27
CA GLN A 698 6.26 -23.46 -11.29
C GLN A 698 5.07 -24.23 -11.90
N LEU A 699 3.85 -23.93 -11.46
CA LEU A 699 2.63 -24.58 -11.92
C LEU A 699 2.24 -24.18 -13.36
N TYR A 700 2.38 -22.90 -13.71
CA TYR A 700 2.12 -22.37 -15.06
C TYR A 700 2.94 -23.12 -16.13
N HIS A 701 4.23 -23.33 -15.86
CA HIS A 701 5.12 -24.04 -16.79
C HIS A 701 4.96 -25.56 -16.79
N THR A 702 4.00 -26.11 -16.04
CA THR A 702 3.56 -27.49 -16.26
C THR A 702 2.74 -27.64 -17.53
N ARG A 703 2.05 -26.57 -17.94
CA ARG A 703 1.17 -26.51 -19.12
C ARG A 703 1.83 -25.81 -20.31
N TYR A 704 2.62 -24.78 -20.08
CA TYR A 704 3.26 -23.97 -21.13
C TYR A 704 4.78 -24.16 -21.17
N LEU A 705 5.36 -23.94 -22.36
CA LEU A 705 6.81 -23.90 -22.52
C LEU A 705 7.40 -22.78 -21.67
N ARG A 706 8.56 -23.08 -21.10
CA ARG A 706 9.34 -22.12 -20.33
C ARG A 706 10.36 -21.44 -21.26
N PRO A 707 10.49 -20.10 -21.21
CA PRO A 707 11.48 -19.38 -22.01
C PRO A 707 12.91 -19.88 -21.74
N VAL A 708 13.75 -19.86 -22.77
CA VAL A 708 15.17 -20.24 -22.65
C VAL A 708 15.91 -19.31 -21.68
N SER A 709 15.57 -18.01 -21.68
CA SER A 709 16.09 -17.03 -20.72
C SER A 709 15.91 -17.46 -19.26
N ASP A 710 14.75 -18.01 -18.90
CA ASP A 710 14.52 -18.49 -17.53
C ASP A 710 15.48 -19.62 -17.15
N HIS A 711 15.77 -20.53 -18.07
CA HIS A 711 16.72 -21.63 -17.85
C HIS A 711 18.16 -21.12 -17.72
N LEU A 712 18.56 -20.16 -18.55
CA LEU A 712 19.87 -19.51 -18.48
C LEU A 712 20.05 -18.71 -17.19
N VAL A 713 19.02 -17.98 -16.77
CA VAL A 713 19.05 -17.24 -15.50
C VAL A 713 19.12 -18.19 -14.31
N ALA A 714 18.30 -19.25 -14.28
CA ALA A 714 18.31 -20.22 -13.20
C ALA A 714 19.62 -21.05 -13.11
N ALA A 715 20.35 -21.18 -14.21
CA ALA A 715 21.63 -21.89 -14.28
C ALA A 715 22.85 -20.97 -14.15
N VAL A 716 22.68 -19.66 -13.93
CA VAL A 716 23.78 -18.69 -13.89
C VAL A 716 24.87 -19.07 -12.89
N GLU A 717 24.47 -19.60 -11.75
CA GLU A 717 25.39 -20.02 -10.68
C GLU A 717 26.16 -21.30 -11.01
N SER A 718 25.75 -22.05 -12.04
CA SER A 718 26.46 -23.22 -12.55
C SER A 718 27.48 -22.88 -13.63
N TYR A 719 27.15 -21.99 -14.58
CA TYR A 719 28.06 -21.66 -15.68
C TYR A 719 28.94 -20.43 -15.44
N ALA A 720 28.54 -19.45 -14.63
CA ALA A 720 29.36 -18.27 -14.35
C ALA A 720 30.74 -18.63 -13.76
N PRO A 721 30.87 -19.61 -12.84
CA PRO A 721 32.19 -20.06 -12.37
C PRO A 721 33.08 -20.64 -13.49
N LEU A 722 32.47 -21.29 -14.49
CA LEU A 722 33.20 -21.85 -15.64
C LEU A 722 33.64 -20.74 -16.60
N MET A 723 32.74 -19.79 -16.90
CA MET A 723 33.06 -18.65 -17.77
C MET A 723 34.12 -17.74 -17.14
N ALA A 724 34.10 -17.56 -15.81
CA ALA A 724 35.07 -16.77 -15.07
C ALA A 724 36.51 -17.32 -15.12
N LYS A 725 36.73 -18.56 -15.57
CA LYS A 725 38.09 -19.10 -15.83
C LYS A 725 38.77 -18.45 -17.04
N ALA A 726 37.99 -17.94 -18.00
CA ALA A 726 38.49 -17.29 -19.21
C ALA A 726 37.70 -16.00 -19.52
N PRO A 727 37.70 -15.01 -18.60
CA PRO A 727 36.77 -13.87 -18.67
C PRO A 727 37.00 -13.03 -19.93
N ASN A 728 38.25 -12.88 -20.39
CA ASN A 728 38.57 -12.10 -21.59
C ASN A 728 37.95 -12.70 -22.86
N VAL A 729 37.87 -14.03 -22.97
CA VAL A 729 37.27 -14.71 -24.13
C VAL A 729 35.78 -14.46 -24.16
N PHE A 730 35.07 -14.72 -23.05
CA PHE A 730 33.63 -14.51 -22.98
C PHE A 730 33.26 -13.02 -23.10
N ASN A 731 34.02 -12.13 -22.46
CA ASN A 731 33.79 -10.69 -22.58
C ASN A 731 34.01 -10.19 -24.01
N PHE A 732 34.96 -10.75 -24.76
CA PHE A 732 35.14 -10.43 -26.18
C PHE A 732 33.85 -10.71 -26.97
N PHE A 733 33.27 -11.90 -26.81
CA PHE A 733 32.01 -12.26 -27.49
C PHE A 733 30.82 -11.42 -26.99
N LEU A 734 30.65 -11.25 -25.67
CA LEU A 734 29.54 -10.48 -25.09
C LEU A 734 29.55 -9.00 -25.51
N ARG A 735 30.71 -8.45 -25.87
CA ARG A 735 30.83 -7.07 -26.38
C ARG A 735 30.38 -6.92 -27.83
N GLN A 736 30.37 -8.00 -28.61
CA GLN A 736 30.07 -7.91 -30.04
C GLN A 736 28.62 -7.50 -30.30
N PRO A 737 28.35 -6.51 -31.17
CA PRO A 737 26.99 -6.06 -31.47
C PRO A 737 26.07 -7.18 -31.96
N TRP A 738 26.58 -8.10 -32.79
CA TRP A 738 25.80 -9.22 -33.31
C TRP A 738 25.41 -10.23 -32.21
N VAL A 739 26.24 -10.45 -31.19
CA VAL A 739 25.89 -11.29 -30.02
C VAL A 739 24.79 -10.64 -29.20
N LYS A 740 24.89 -9.32 -28.99
CA LYS A 740 23.85 -8.56 -28.26
C LYS A 740 22.51 -8.62 -29.00
N GLU A 741 22.52 -8.48 -30.32
CA GLU A 741 21.30 -8.55 -31.12
C GLU A 741 20.72 -9.97 -31.11
N LEU A 742 21.53 -11.02 -31.28
CA LEU A 742 21.07 -12.41 -31.16
C LEU A 742 20.50 -12.72 -29.77
N SER A 743 21.15 -12.24 -28.70
CA SER A 743 20.65 -12.39 -27.33
C SER A 743 19.31 -11.69 -27.14
N LYS A 744 19.15 -10.49 -27.68
CA LYS A 744 17.90 -9.74 -27.60
C LYS A 744 16.77 -10.44 -28.36
N THR A 745 17.01 -10.93 -29.56
CA THR A 745 15.98 -11.50 -30.46
C THR A 745 15.61 -12.94 -30.12
N HIS A 746 16.59 -13.80 -29.82
CA HIS A 746 16.36 -15.24 -29.61
C HIS A 746 16.29 -15.66 -28.14
N ILE A 747 17.02 -14.98 -27.26
CA ILE A 747 17.03 -15.28 -25.82
C ILE A 747 16.07 -14.34 -25.06
N GLY A 748 15.86 -13.12 -25.55
CA GLY A 748 15.07 -12.09 -24.87
C GLY A 748 15.83 -11.37 -23.76
N MET A 749 17.17 -11.31 -23.86
CA MET A 749 18.03 -10.71 -22.84
C MET A 749 18.89 -9.58 -23.44
N VAL A 750 18.96 -8.46 -22.73
CA VAL A 750 19.72 -7.25 -23.10
C VAL A 750 20.74 -6.88 -22.03
N ASP A 751 21.79 -6.18 -22.46
CA ASP A 751 22.84 -5.64 -21.58
C ASP A 751 23.43 -6.66 -20.61
N LEU A 752 23.72 -7.87 -21.11
CA LEU A 752 24.30 -8.94 -20.29
C LEU A 752 25.58 -8.45 -19.58
N PRO A 753 25.71 -8.69 -18.26
CA PRO A 753 26.84 -8.18 -17.50
C PRO A 753 28.16 -8.85 -17.95
N LEU A 754 29.22 -8.07 -17.96
CA LEU A 754 30.57 -8.55 -18.28
C LEU A 754 31.23 -9.17 -17.04
N LEU A 755 31.98 -10.24 -17.23
CA LEU A 755 32.76 -10.88 -16.17
C LEU A 755 33.92 -9.99 -15.74
N SER A 756 34.30 -10.09 -14.48
CA SER A 756 35.48 -9.42 -13.96
C SER A 756 36.76 -9.93 -14.62
N SER A 757 37.59 -8.99 -15.08
CA SER A 757 38.94 -9.23 -15.59
C SER A 757 39.85 -8.14 -15.03
N PRO A 758 40.79 -8.47 -14.12
CA PRO A 758 41.10 -9.81 -13.60
C PRO A 758 39.95 -10.44 -12.78
N ASN A 759 39.88 -11.78 -12.76
CA ASN A 759 38.90 -12.51 -11.95
C ASN A 759 39.34 -12.61 -10.48
N LEU A 760 38.44 -13.05 -9.58
CA LEU A 760 38.72 -13.08 -8.14
C LEU A 760 39.94 -13.94 -7.76
N LYS A 761 40.12 -15.09 -8.41
CA LYS A 761 41.28 -15.97 -8.16
C LYS A 761 42.59 -15.32 -8.59
N GLN A 762 42.58 -14.53 -9.66
CA GLN A 762 43.73 -13.75 -10.11
C GLN A 762 44.02 -12.59 -9.15
N GLN A 763 42.98 -11.90 -8.67
CA GLN A 763 43.13 -10.78 -7.72
C GLN A 763 43.68 -11.23 -6.36
N LEU A 764 43.25 -12.39 -5.86
CA LEU A 764 43.70 -12.97 -4.60
C LEU A 764 44.81 -14.03 -4.78
N SER A 765 45.52 -14.02 -5.89
CA SER A 765 46.57 -15.00 -6.16
C SER A 765 47.69 -14.89 -5.12
N GLY A 766 48.02 -16.00 -4.45
CA GLY A 766 49.02 -16.03 -3.37
C GLY A 766 48.55 -15.42 -2.05
N HIS A 767 47.31 -14.93 -1.95
CA HIS A 767 46.78 -14.31 -0.75
C HIS A 767 46.40 -15.35 0.32
N PRO A 768 46.77 -15.18 1.61
CA PRO A 768 46.47 -16.15 2.68
C PRO A 768 44.98 -16.49 2.81
N ALA A 769 44.10 -15.54 2.51
CA ALA A 769 42.65 -15.71 2.53
C ALA A 769 42.12 -16.86 1.65
N MET A 770 42.87 -17.27 0.62
CA MET A 770 42.50 -18.36 -0.31
C MET A 770 43.04 -19.73 0.11
N ASN A 771 43.98 -19.78 1.05
CA ASN A 771 44.83 -20.94 1.29
C ASN A 771 44.42 -21.78 2.50
N MET A 772 43.34 -21.42 3.19
CA MET A 772 42.93 -22.07 4.44
C MET A 772 41.77 -23.04 4.22
N THR A 773 41.97 -24.31 4.60
CA THR A 773 40.92 -25.35 4.53
C THR A 773 40.03 -25.33 5.77
N LEU A 774 38.89 -26.03 5.70
CA LEU A 774 37.98 -26.17 6.85
C LEU A 774 38.67 -26.91 8.01
N GLU A 775 39.46 -27.94 7.71
CA GLU A 775 40.20 -28.71 8.72
C GLU A 775 41.26 -27.85 9.42
N GLN A 776 41.91 -26.94 8.67
CA GLN A 776 42.85 -25.98 9.24
C GLN A 776 42.15 -24.93 10.12
N LEU A 777 40.95 -24.49 9.73
CA LEU A 777 40.09 -23.62 10.55
C LEU A 777 39.67 -24.30 11.86
N GLU A 778 39.28 -25.58 11.80
CA GLU A 778 38.90 -26.39 12.97
C GLU A 778 40.08 -26.57 13.94
N GLY A 779 41.30 -26.61 13.43
CA GLY A 779 42.54 -26.73 14.22
C GLY A 779 43.03 -25.46 14.89
N LEU A 780 42.47 -24.28 14.59
CA LEU A 780 42.86 -23.01 15.20
C LEU A 780 42.52 -22.97 16.70
N SER A 781 43.32 -22.27 17.51
CA SER A 781 42.98 -21.98 18.91
C SER A 781 41.79 -21.02 19.01
N ALA A 782 41.13 -20.96 20.18
CA ALA A 782 39.99 -20.06 20.40
C ALA A 782 40.35 -18.58 20.15
N THR A 783 41.56 -18.16 20.54
CA THR A 783 42.05 -16.80 20.32
C THR A 783 42.30 -16.49 18.84
N GLU A 784 42.87 -17.45 18.09
CA GLU A 784 43.07 -17.29 16.65
C GLU A 784 41.73 -17.25 15.91
N ARG A 785 40.76 -18.10 16.31
CA ARG A 785 39.39 -18.08 15.77
C ARG A 785 38.71 -16.73 16.00
N ALA A 786 38.83 -16.14 17.18
CA ALA A 786 38.23 -14.84 17.49
C ALA A 786 38.69 -13.71 16.55
N SER A 787 39.87 -13.85 15.92
CA SER A 787 40.41 -12.89 14.95
C SER A 787 40.02 -13.19 13.49
N CYS A 788 39.30 -14.27 13.20
CA CYS A 788 38.96 -14.69 11.84
C CYS A 788 37.57 -14.21 11.38
N VAL A 789 37.46 -13.88 10.09
CA VAL A 789 36.19 -13.52 9.44
C VAL A 789 36.02 -14.32 8.16
N LEU A 790 34.89 -15.02 8.03
CA LEU A 790 34.60 -15.87 6.88
C LEU A 790 33.83 -15.08 5.83
N VAL A 791 34.41 -14.92 4.64
CA VAL A 791 33.79 -14.24 3.51
C VAL A 791 32.98 -15.25 2.70
N VAL A 792 31.64 -15.13 2.77
CA VAL A 792 30.69 -15.95 2.02
C VAL A 792 30.56 -15.38 0.61
N GLN A 793 30.94 -16.18 -0.38
CA GLN A 793 30.88 -15.77 -1.79
C GLN A 793 29.45 -15.76 -2.33
N ASP A 794 29.16 -14.83 -3.23
CA ASP A 794 27.92 -14.77 -4.00
C ASP A 794 28.21 -14.69 -5.51
N PRO A 795 27.30 -15.19 -6.37
CA PRO A 795 27.57 -15.33 -7.80
C PRO A 795 27.71 -13.98 -8.53
N PHE A 796 27.19 -12.89 -7.96
CA PHE A 796 27.20 -11.60 -8.63
C PHE A 796 28.50 -10.85 -8.33
N THR A 797 28.83 -10.72 -7.04
CA THR A 797 30.07 -10.03 -6.65
C THR A 797 31.30 -10.85 -7.02
N SER A 798 31.34 -12.17 -6.80
CA SER A 798 32.53 -12.98 -7.10
C SER A 798 32.90 -13.05 -8.59
N PHE A 799 31.92 -13.01 -9.50
CA PHE A 799 32.16 -13.19 -10.94
C PHE A 799 32.04 -11.91 -11.76
N TYR A 800 31.22 -10.94 -11.35
CA TYR A 800 30.99 -9.70 -12.11
C TYR A 800 31.57 -8.45 -11.43
N GLU A 801 31.82 -8.47 -10.12
CA GLU A 801 32.48 -7.39 -9.36
C GLU A 801 33.61 -7.93 -8.44
N ALA A 802 34.52 -8.76 -8.96
CA ALA A 802 35.55 -9.43 -8.16
C ALA A 802 36.38 -8.45 -7.30
N GLN A 803 36.63 -7.24 -7.81
CA GLN A 803 37.33 -6.17 -7.09
C GLN A 803 36.66 -5.86 -5.74
N LEU A 804 35.33 -5.88 -5.67
CA LEU A 804 34.61 -5.57 -4.44
C LEU A 804 34.85 -6.64 -3.36
N VAL A 805 34.95 -7.91 -3.74
CA VAL A 805 35.27 -8.99 -2.80
C VAL A 805 36.72 -8.85 -2.32
N ASN A 806 37.66 -8.58 -3.22
CA ASN A 806 39.05 -8.28 -2.86
C ASN A 806 39.16 -7.06 -1.92
N ASP A 807 38.41 -6.01 -2.18
CA ASP A 807 38.34 -4.82 -1.33
C ASP A 807 37.76 -5.17 0.05
N PHE A 808 36.77 -6.06 0.13
CA PHE A 808 36.27 -6.52 1.41
C PHE A 808 37.32 -7.32 2.21
N VAL A 809 38.08 -8.20 1.55
CA VAL A 809 39.23 -8.90 2.17
C VAL A 809 40.21 -7.89 2.77
N ARG A 810 40.59 -6.86 2.00
CA ARG A 810 41.51 -5.80 2.48
C ARG A 810 40.94 -5.00 3.64
N LEU A 811 39.62 -4.74 3.65
CA LEU A 811 38.97 -4.02 4.75
C LEU A 811 39.06 -4.82 6.05
N ILE A 812 38.82 -6.13 5.98
CA ILE A 812 38.93 -7.03 7.13
C ILE A 812 40.36 -6.97 7.71
N GLU A 813 41.39 -7.02 6.86
CA GLU A 813 42.80 -6.94 7.28
C GLU A 813 43.15 -5.59 7.89
N LYS A 814 42.71 -4.48 7.28
CA LYS A 814 42.93 -3.14 7.83
C LYS A 814 42.28 -2.95 9.20
N LEU A 815 41.24 -3.73 9.51
CA LEU A 815 40.58 -3.73 10.82
C LEU A 815 41.23 -4.69 11.83
N GLY A 816 42.33 -5.36 11.46
CA GLY A 816 43.08 -6.25 12.35
C GLY A 816 42.54 -7.69 12.39
N TYR A 817 41.61 -8.05 11.51
CA TYR A 817 41.06 -9.40 11.41
C TYR A 817 41.71 -10.17 10.26
N ARG A 818 41.67 -11.51 10.34
CA ARG A 818 42.14 -12.42 9.31
C ARG A 818 40.98 -12.87 8.41
N PRO A 819 40.91 -12.42 7.15
CA PRO A 819 39.88 -12.86 6.22
C PRO A 819 40.13 -14.28 5.73
N VAL A 820 39.06 -15.06 5.55
CA VAL A 820 39.09 -16.38 4.93
C VAL A 820 37.98 -16.46 3.90
N LEU A 821 38.32 -16.67 2.63
CA LEU A 821 37.33 -16.80 1.57
C LEU A 821 36.79 -18.23 1.53
N LEU A 822 35.49 -18.40 1.81
CA LEU A 822 34.86 -19.70 1.72
C LEU A 822 34.73 -20.16 0.27
N PRO A 823 34.72 -21.47 -0.02
CA PRO A 823 34.45 -21.97 -1.36
C PRO A 823 33.09 -21.48 -1.88
N PHE A 824 33.01 -21.18 -3.17
CA PHE A 824 31.76 -20.77 -3.80
C PHE A 824 30.74 -21.90 -3.75
N SER A 825 29.59 -21.64 -3.13
CA SER A 825 28.41 -22.51 -3.16
C SER A 825 27.24 -21.76 -3.80
N PRO A 826 26.52 -22.35 -4.77
CA PRO A 826 25.32 -21.75 -5.35
C PRO A 826 24.28 -21.34 -4.29
N ASN A 827 23.77 -20.13 -4.39
CA ASN A 827 22.73 -19.58 -3.49
C ASN A 827 21.32 -20.01 -3.92
N GLY A 828 21.04 -20.09 -5.21
CA GLY A 828 19.75 -20.52 -5.76
C GLY A 828 18.70 -19.41 -5.89
N LYS A 829 18.99 -18.14 -5.52
CA LYS A 829 18.02 -17.04 -5.63
C LYS A 829 17.41 -16.92 -7.03
N ALA A 830 18.22 -17.06 -8.07
CA ALA A 830 17.75 -17.01 -9.45
C ALA A 830 16.76 -18.15 -9.79
N GLN A 831 16.98 -19.34 -9.23
CA GLN A 831 16.08 -20.48 -9.38
C GLN A 831 14.73 -20.21 -8.70
N HIS A 832 14.73 -19.66 -7.48
CA HIS A 832 13.51 -19.28 -6.77
C HIS A 832 12.72 -18.21 -7.53
N VAL A 833 13.38 -17.11 -7.94
CA VAL A 833 12.73 -16.00 -8.66
C VAL A 833 12.11 -16.46 -9.99
N LYS A 834 12.71 -17.45 -10.67
CA LYS A 834 12.14 -18.02 -11.89
C LYS A 834 11.15 -19.18 -11.64
N GLY A 835 10.89 -19.57 -10.39
CA GLY A 835 9.92 -20.63 -10.08
C GLY A 835 10.43 -22.04 -10.40
N PHE A 836 11.73 -22.28 -10.29
CA PHE A 836 12.33 -23.63 -10.28
C PHE A 836 12.45 -24.15 -8.84
N LEU A 837 11.35 -24.23 -8.11
CA LEU A 837 11.38 -24.42 -6.65
C LEU A 837 12.00 -25.75 -6.22
N GLN A 838 11.81 -26.83 -6.99
CA GLN A 838 12.48 -28.12 -6.71
C GLN A 838 14.01 -28.07 -6.91
N ARG A 839 14.51 -27.26 -7.86
CA ARG A 839 15.95 -27.04 -8.02
C ARG A 839 16.47 -26.15 -6.90
N PHE A 840 15.69 -25.14 -6.54
CA PHE A 840 15.99 -24.25 -5.43
C PHE A 840 16.09 -25.03 -4.11
N ALA A 841 15.10 -25.87 -3.78
CA ALA A 841 15.11 -26.68 -2.55
C ALA A 841 16.38 -27.55 -2.44
N ARG A 842 16.79 -28.20 -3.53
CA ARG A 842 18.04 -29.01 -3.57
C ARG A 842 19.29 -28.14 -3.40
N THR A 843 19.34 -26.99 -4.06
CA THR A 843 20.45 -26.05 -3.94
C THR A 843 20.53 -25.49 -2.52
N ALA A 844 19.39 -25.09 -1.96
CA ALA A 844 19.25 -24.56 -0.62
C ALA A 844 19.66 -25.58 0.43
N ALA A 845 19.21 -26.84 0.32
CA ALA A 845 19.60 -27.91 1.24
C ALA A 845 21.13 -28.11 1.26
N ARG A 846 21.75 -28.25 0.08
CA ARG A 846 23.21 -28.44 -0.03
C ARG A 846 24.00 -27.26 0.55
N THR A 847 23.57 -26.04 0.26
CA THR A 847 24.24 -24.83 0.77
C THR A 847 23.98 -24.65 2.27
N ALA A 848 22.78 -24.97 2.76
CA ALA A 848 22.48 -24.98 4.18
C ALA A 848 23.36 -26.00 4.93
N ASP A 849 23.51 -27.23 4.41
CA ASP A 849 24.39 -28.24 5.00
C ASP A 849 25.83 -27.73 5.11
N PHE A 850 26.35 -27.12 4.04
CA PHE A 850 27.68 -26.51 4.03
C PHE A 850 27.79 -25.40 5.09
N LEU A 851 26.85 -24.44 5.11
CA LEU A 851 26.90 -23.31 6.04
C LEU A 851 26.68 -23.74 7.49
N ASN A 852 25.89 -24.78 7.77
CA ASN A 852 25.74 -25.35 9.10
C ASN A 852 27.01 -26.05 9.58
N ARG A 853 27.76 -26.70 8.68
CA ARG A 853 29.08 -27.24 9.04
C ARG A 853 30.06 -26.13 9.41
N VAL A 854 30.08 -25.05 8.62
CA VAL A 854 30.92 -23.88 8.89
C VAL A 854 30.49 -23.16 10.18
N ALA A 855 29.18 -23.08 10.47
CA ALA A 855 28.64 -22.42 11.65
C ALA A 855 29.14 -23.03 12.98
N LYS A 856 29.53 -24.32 12.99
CA LYS A 856 30.12 -24.98 14.17
C LYS A 856 31.45 -24.37 14.62
N LEU A 857 32.10 -23.59 13.76
CA LEU A 857 33.32 -22.87 14.10
C LEU A 857 33.07 -21.61 14.93
N GLU A 858 31.81 -21.17 15.05
CA GLU A 858 31.40 -19.94 15.74
C GLU A 858 32.07 -18.66 15.20
N LEU A 859 32.55 -18.71 13.96
CA LEU A 859 33.15 -17.58 13.26
C LEU A 859 32.10 -16.73 12.55
N PRO A 860 32.28 -15.38 12.50
CA PRO A 860 31.38 -14.53 11.74
C PRO A 860 31.47 -14.84 10.24
N MET A 861 30.34 -15.26 9.66
CA MET A 861 30.16 -15.40 8.22
C MET A 861 29.54 -14.12 7.66
N VAL A 862 30.17 -13.52 6.65
CA VAL A 862 29.76 -12.23 6.09
C VAL A 862 29.64 -12.31 4.58
N GLY A 863 28.49 -11.90 4.04
CA GLY A 863 28.23 -11.78 2.61
C GLY A 863 28.07 -10.31 2.19
N VAL A 864 28.40 -10.03 0.94
CA VAL A 864 28.42 -8.66 0.40
C VAL A 864 27.09 -8.24 -0.19
N ASP A 865 26.49 -9.04 -1.08
CA ASP A 865 25.23 -8.65 -1.73
C ASP A 865 23.99 -8.88 -0.82
N PRO A 866 23.16 -7.85 -0.57
CA PRO A 866 22.01 -8.00 0.31
C PRO A 866 20.95 -9.00 -0.17
N ALA A 867 20.73 -9.14 -1.49
CA ALA A 867 19.67 -10.00 -2.00
C ALA A 867 19.97 -11.50 -1.81
N THR A 868 21.26 -11.88 -1.86
CA THR A 868 21.71 -13.26 -1.65
C THR A 868 21.80 -13.60 -0.17
N VAL A 869 22.33 -12.70 0.67
CA VAL A 869 22.42 -12.90 2.12
C VAL A 869 21.03 -13.04 2.76
N LEU A 870 20.10 -12.16 2.39
CA LEU A 870 18.73 -12.21 2.91
C LEU A 870 17.97 -13.46 2.41
N CYS A 871 18.40 -14.06 1.29
CA CYS A 871 17.82 -15.31 0.82
C CYS A 871 18.02 -16.47 1.80
N TYR A 872 19.17 -16.52 2.46
CA TYR A 872 19.47 -17.52 3.49
C TYR A 872 18.59 -17.41 4.74
N ARG A 873 18.04 -16.21 5.00
CA ARG A 873 17.24 -15.90 6.19
C ARG A 873 15.75 -16.14 5.96
N ASP A 874 15.29 -15.90 4.75
CA ASP A 874 13.86 -15.90 4.41
C ASP A 874 13.46 -17.09 3.53
N GLU A 875 13.81 -17.11 2.24
CA GLU A 875 13.38 -18.20 1.34
C GLU A 875 13.89 -19.58 1.75
N TYR A 876 15.10 -19.66 2.32
CA TYR A 876 15.64 -20.92 2.86
C TYR A 876 14.80 -21.43 4.03
N ARG A 877 14.39 -20.54 4.94
CA ARG A 877 13.53 -20.89 6.08
C ARG A 877 12.15 -21.34 5.60
N GLN A 878 11.57 -20.64 4.62
CA GLN A 878 10.28 -21.01 4.03
C GLN A 878 10.33 -22.38 3.32
N THR A 879 11.46 -22.71 2.67
CA THR A 879 11.57 -23.91 1.83
C THR A 879 12.00 -25.15 2.59
N LEU A 880 12.94 -25.01 3.54
CA LEU A 880 13.54 -26.13 4.26
C LEU A 880 12.95 -26.33 5.67
N GLY A 881 12.24 -25.34 6.21
CA GLY A 881 11.73 -25.37 7.58
C GLY A 881 12.86 -25.64 8.59
N ASP A 882 12.64 -26.59 9.48
CA ASP A 882 13.62 -26.99 10.50
C ASP A 882 14.91 -27.58 9.90
N SER A 883 14.83 -28.16 8.69
CA SER A 883 16.00 -28.73 8.00
C SER A 883 16.99 -27.65 7.51
N ARG A 884 16.64 -26.37 7.62
CA ARG A 884 17.54 -25.26 7.30
C ARG A 884 18.75 -25.20 8.25
N GLY A 885 18.58 -25.62 9.51
CA GLY A 885 19.58 -25.48 10.57
C GLY A 885 19.76 -24.04 11.08
N ASP A 886 20.79 -23.79 11.88
CA ASP A 886 20.97 -22.53 12.66
C ASP A 886 22.21 -21.71 12.28
N PHE A 887 22.63 -21.76 11.02
CA PHE A 887 23.71 -20.89 10.55
C PHE A 887 23.28 -19.42 10.43
N ASN A 888 24.19 -18.46 10.57
CA ASN A 888 23.89 -17.04 10.35
C ASN A 888 24.93 -16.38 9.44
N VAL A 889 24.49 -15.84 8.31
CA VAL A 889 25.32 -15.04 7.39
C VAL A 889 24.93 -13.58 7.58
N LEU A 890 25.88 -12.76 8.03
CA LEU A 890 25.74 -11.33 8.27
C LEU A 890 25.93 -10.53 6.97
N LEU A 891 25.29 -9.38 6.87
CA LEU A 891 25.67 -8.33 5.94
C LEU A 891 26.92 -7.61 6.44
N VAL A 892 27.63 -6.94 5.54
CA VAL A 892 28.85 -6.20 5.86
C VAL A 892 28.65 -5.21 7.01
N HIS A 893 27.55 -4.46 7.03
CA HIS A 893 27.29 -3.50 8.11
C HIS A 893 26.98 -4.15 9.46
N GLU A 894 26.24 -5.27 9.49
CA GLU A 894 25.94 -5.99 10.73
C GLU A 894 27.23 -6.53 11.38
N TRP A 895 28.19 -6.99 10.56
CA TRP A 895 29.51 -7.38 11.06
C TRP A 895 30.34 -6.18 11.50
N LEU A 896 30.40 -5.12 10.69
CA LEU A 896 31.16 -3.90 11.02
C LEU A 896 30.68 -3.25 12.31
N GLU A 897 29.39 -3.25 12.61
CA GLU A 897 28.85 -2.74 13.88
C GLU A 897 29.46 -3.45 15.10
N ARG A 898 29.67 -4.77 15.00
CA ARG A 898 30.31 -5.58 16.05
C ARG A 898 31.82 -5.37 16.06
N ALA A 899 32.46 -5.41 14.90
CA ALA A 899 33.91 -5.27 14.76
C ALA A 899 34.43 -3.89 15.17
N LEU A 900 33.56 -2.86 15.13
CA LEU A 900 33.89 -1.48 15.50
C LEU A 900 33.25 -1.06 16.83
N ALA A 901 32.75 -2.00 17.64
CA ALA A 901 32.05 -1.68 18.89
C ALA A 901 32.94 -0.90 19.88
N GLU A 902 34.23 -1.25 19.96
CA GLU A 902 35.22 -0.62 20.84
C GLU A 902 35.81 0.68 20.26
N ARG A 903 35.54 0.98 18.99
CA ARG A 903 36.02 2.21 18.34
C ARG A 903 35.07 3.37 18.63
N GLU A 904 35.59 4.40 19.28
CA GLU A 904 34.84 5.61 19.61
C GLU A 904 34.35 6.34 18.34
N MET A 905 33.19 7.00 18.47
CA MET A 905 32.70 7.89 17.42
C MET A 905 33.59 9.14 17.35
N GLN A 906 33.96 9.53 16.13
CA GLN A 906 34.78 10.72 15.89
C GLN A 906 33.89 11.89 15.49
N THR A 907 34.36 13.11 15.74
CA THR A 907 33.69 14.31 15.21
C THR A 907 33.67 14.23 13.68
N THR A 908 32.49 14.27 13.10
CA THR A 908 32.34 14.18 11.64
C THR A 908 32.66 15.52 10.99
N GLY A 909 33.40 15.49 9.88
CA GLY A 909 33.79 16.69 9.13
C GLY A 909 33.86 16.44 7.62
N GLY A 910 34.00 17.53 6.86
CA GLY A 910 34.10 17.49 5.39
C GLY A 910 32.76 17.26 4.68
N GLU A 911 32.84 16.98 3.38
CA GLU A 911 31.66 16.73 2.54
C GLU A 911 30.96 15.40 2.90
N SER A 912 29.64 15.36 2.75
CA SER A 912 28.85 14.15 2.98
C SER A 912 29.08 13.08 1.93
N TRP A 913 29.12 11.81 2.35
CA TRP A 913 28.85 10.67 1.47
C TRP A 913 27.33 10.45 1.37
N TYR A 914 26.86 9.85 0.28
CA TYR A 914 25.43 9.67 0.03
C TYR A 914 25.08 8.20 -0.20
N LEU A 915 24.30 7.60 0.69
CA LEU A 915 23.94 6.19 0.66
C LEU A 915 22.62 5.95 -0.08
N PHE A 916 22.68 5.14 -1.12
CA PHE A 916 21.53 4.57 -1.83
C PHE A 916 21.41 3.08 -1.45
N ALA A 917 20.76 2.82 -0.32
CA ALA A 917 20.62 1.47 0.22
C ALA A 917 19.75 0.57 -0.69
N HIS A 918 20.04 -0.73 -0.70
CA HIS A 918 19.35 -1.68 -1.57
C HIS A 918 17.91 -1.90 -1.11
N CYS A 919 16.95 -1.99 -2.05
CA CYS A 919 15.53 -2.04 -1.69
C CYS A 919 15.16 -3.25 -0.80
N THR A 920 15.78 -4.42 -1.00
CA THR A 920 15.57 -5.59 -0.14
C THR A 920 16.25 -5.43 1.24
N GLU A 921 17.37 -4.70 1.32
CA GLU A 921 18.07 -4.42 2.57
C GLU A 921 17.21 -3.53 3.47
N VAL A 922 16.77 -2.37 2.98
CA VAL A 922 15.93 -1.44 3.76
C VAL A 922 14.56 -2.02 4.12
N THR A 923 14.10 -2.99 3.34
CA THR A 923 12.81 -3.67 3.56
C THR A 923 12.90 -4.72 4.67
N ALA A 924 13.99 -5.48 4.71
CA ALA A 924 14.22 -6.53 5.70
C ALA A 924 14.87 -5.99 6.98
N LEU A 925 15.69 -4.95 6.86
CA LEU A 925 16.48 -4.33 7.93
C LEU A 925 16.37 -2.79 7.83
N PRO A 926 15.27 -2.18 8.30
CA PRO A 926 15.09 -0.73 8.21
C PRO A 926 16.12 0.10 8.97
N SER A 927 16.84 -0.49 9.93
CA SER A 927 17.92 0.15 10.67
C SER A 927 19.24 0.21 9.89
N ALA A 928 19.36 -0.49 8.75
CA ALA A 928 20.62 -0.59 8.00
C ALA A 928 21.20 0.79 7.61
N PRO A 929 20.42 1.79 7.14
CA PRO A 929 20.96 3.12 6.89
C PRO A 929 21.58 3.77 8.14
N ASN A 930 20.92 3.66 9.30
CA ASN A 930 21.41 4.22 10.55
C ASN A 930 22.69 3.52 11.01
N GLN A 931 22.77 2.20 10.83
CA GLN A 931 23.99 1.43 11.10
C GLN A 931 25.14 1.89 10.22
N TRP A 932 24.92 2.07 8.92
CA TRP A 932 25.92 2.64 8.02
C TRP A 932 26.37 4.05 8.43
N GLN A 933 25.45 4.91 8.85
CA GLN A 933 25.79 6.25 9.34
C GLN A 933 26.67 6.18 10.60
N ALA A 934 26.30 5.35 11.57
CA ALA A 934 27.07 5.14 12.78
C ALA A 934 28.47 4.54 12.48
N ILE A 935 28.58 3.68 11.48
CA ILE A 935 29.87 3.13 11.03
C ILE A 935 30.74 4.25 10.46
N PHE A 936 30.23 5.07 9.53
CA PHE A 936 30.99 6.16 8.92
C PHE A 936 31.44 7.22 9.95
N ALA A 937 30.60 7.50 10.95
CA ALA A 937 30.93 8.43 12.03
C ALA A 937 32.16 7.99 12.86
N ARG A 938 32.42 6.69 13.00
CA ARG A 938 33.63 6.16 13.67
C ARG A 938 34.93 6.40 12.88
N PHE A 939 34.81 6.79 11.61
CA PHE A 939 35.93 7.20 10.75
C PHE A 939 35.92 8.71 10.47
N GLY A 940 35.15 9.50 11.23
CA GLY A 940 35.07 10.96 11.08
C GLY A 940 34.34 11.42 9.80
N ALA A 941 33.67 10.51 9.10
CA ALA A 941 32.97 10.82 7.85
C ALA A 941 31.46 10.98 8.07
N LYS A 942 30.86 11.98 7.40
CA LYS A 942 29.41 12.15 7.37
C LYS A 942 28.80 11.28 6.25
N LEU A 943 27.74 10.55 6.57
CA LEU A 943 26.95 9.78 5.60
C LEU A 943 25.49 10.20 5.67
N GLU A 944 24.90 10.52 4.52
CA GLU A 944 23.50 10.90 4.38
C GLU A 944 22.75 9.79 3.64
N ASN A 945 21.65 9.31 4.23
CA ASN A 945 20.79 8.33 3.57
C ASN A 945 19.89 9.02 2.54
N ILE A 946 19.95 8.58 1.28
CA ILE A 946 19.09 9.08 0.21
C ILE A 946 17.89 8.15 0.09
N ASN A 947 16.70 8.70 0.35
CA ASN A 947 15.45 7.94 0.28
C ASN A 947 15.03 7.72 -1.19
N VAL A 948 15.26 6.50 -1.70
CA VAL A 948 14.93 6.08 -3.07
C VAL A 948 14.16 4.77 -3.10
N GLY A 949 13.39 4.57 -4.17
CA GLY A 949 12.69 3.33 -4.44
C GLY A 949 13.63 2.26 -5.02
N CYS A 950 13.05 1.29 -5.73
CA CYS A 950 13.85 0.30 -6.45
C CYS A 950 14.60 0.96 -7.62
N CYS A 951 15.82 0.50 -7.91
CA CYS A 951 16.60 0.94 -9.07
C CYS A 951 16.04 0.42 -10.41
N GLY A 952 15.06 -0.48 -10.41
CA GLY A 952 14.46 -1.05 -11.61
C GLY A 952 15.15 -2.32 -12.15
N MET A 953 16.24 -2.80 -11.53
CA MET A 953 16.94 -4.01 -12.00
C MET A 953 16.51 -5.31 -11.34
N ALA A 954 16.35 -5.30 -10.02
CA ALA A 954 16.04 -6.44 -9.15
C ALA A 954 16.37 -7.84 -9.73
N GLY A 955 17.63 -8.24 -9.63
CA GLY A 955 18.15 -9.43 -10.28
C GLY A 955 18.25 -9.23 -11.80
N THR A 956 17.47 -10.00 -12.57
CA THR A 956 17.53 -9.98 -14.04
C THR A 956 16.39 -9.19 -14.69
N TYR A 957 15.48 -8.58 -13.92
CA TYR A 957 14.28 -7.93 -14.45
C TYR A 957 14.61 -6.92 -15.55
N GLY A 958 15.56 -6.01 -15.30
CA GLY A 958 15.95 -5.00 -16.29
C GLY A 958 16.81 -5.53 -17.45
N HIS A 959 17.30 -6.77 -17.36
CA HIS A 959 17.98 -7.45 -18.45
C HIS A 959 17.00 -8.18 -19.38
N GLU A 960 15.74 -8.37 -19.00
CA GLU A 960 14.74 -8.96 -19.90
C GLU A 960 14.24 -7.91 -20.88
N SER A 961 14.30 -8.20 -22.18
CA SER A 961 13.97 -7.23 -23.24
C SER A 961 12.55 -6.66 -23.09
N GLN A 962 11.59 -7.51 -22.69
CA GLN A 962 10.19 -7.13 -22.43
C GLN A 962 10.00 -6.13 -21.28
N ASN A 963 10.98 -6.04 -20.36
CA ASN A 963 10.91 -5.22 -19.15
C ASN A 963 11.83 -3.99 -19.22
N LEU A 964 12.56 -3.82 -20.32
CA LEU A 964 13.57 -2.77 -20.49
C LEU A 964 13.02 -1.37 -20.20
N GLU A 965 11.92 -1.01 -20.85
CA GLU A 965 11.30 0.30 -20.72
C GLU A 965 10.82 0.56 -19.29
N ASN A 966 10.14 -0.42 -18.69
CA ASN A 966 9.72 -0.35 -17.29
C ASN A 966 10.91 -0.23 -16.33
N SER A 967 12.00 -0.95 -16.58
CA SER A 967 13.22 -0.88 -15.77
C SER A 967 13.85 0.52 -15.78
N LEU A 968 13.99 1.11 -16.97
CA LEU A 968 14.51 2.47 -17.14
C LEU A 968 13.56 3.52 -16.55
N GLY A 969 12.25 3.34 -16.75
CA GLY A 969 11.22 4.19 -16.15
C GLY A 969 11.26 4.18 -14.63
N ILE A 970 11.39 2.99 -14.01
CA ILE A 970 11.51 2.85 -12.56
C ILE A 970 12.76 3.57 -12.03
N TYR A 971 13.89 3.46 -12.72
CA TYR A 971 15.10 4.19 -12.35
C TYR A 971 14.89 5.72 -12.42
N ALA A 972 14.21 6.19 -13.46
CA ALA A 972 13.90 7.60 -13.65
C ALA A 972 12.94 8.18 -12.57
N LEU A 973 12.09 7.35 -11.96
CA LEU A 973 11.13 7.79 -10.94
C LEU A 973 11.76 8.34 -9.66
N SER A 974 12.91 7.79 -9.21
CA SER A 974 13.52 8.21 -7.93
C SER A 974 15.04 8.20 -7.88
N TRP A 975 15.72 7.34 -8.64
CA TRP A 975 17.18 7.25 -8.62
C TRP A 975 17.84 8.35 -9.46
N HIS A 976 17.40 8.50 -10.72
CA HIS A 976 18.00 9.45 -11.64
C HIS A 976 17.96 10.90 -11.13
N PRO A 977 16.83 11.44 -10.62
CA PRO A 977 16.79 12.83 -10.14
C PRO A 977 17.79 13.12 -9.01
N GLN A 978 17.95 12.17 -8.07
CA GLN A 978 18.88 12.31 -6.95
C GLN A 978 20.34 12.28 -7.42
N LEU A 979 20.67 11.40 -8.37
CA LEU A 979 22.03 11.30 -8.92
C LEU A 979 22.44 12.50 -9.80
N GLN A 980 21.49 13.28 -10.30
CA GLN A 980 21.79 14.55 -10.99
C GLN A 980 22.11 15.68 -10.01
N GLN A 981 21.58 15.63 -8.78
CA GLN A 981 21.76 16.67 -7.77
C GLN A 981 22.99 16.45 -6.88
N LEU A 982 23.48 15.22 -6.79
CA LEU A 982 24.54 14.83 -5.85
C LEU A 982 25.88 14.57 -6.55
N PRO A 983 27.02 14.84 -5.89
CA PRO A 983 28.34 14.56 -6.45
C PRO A 983 28.56 13.05 -6.59
N ARG A 984 28.50 12.55 -7.83
CA ARG A 984 28.49 11.11 -8.17
C ARG A 984 29.59 10.28 -7.52
N GLN A 985 30.80 10.85 -7.38
CA GLN A 985 31.94 10.16 -6.76
C GLN A 985 31.77 9.86 -5.26
N ARG A 986 30.82 10.55 -4.59
CA ARG A 986 30.48 10.36 -3.18
C ARG A 986 29.18 9.57 -2.99
N CYS A 987 28.53 9.15 -4.07
CA CYS A 987 27.33 8.35 -4.01
C CYS A 987 27.70 6.85 -3.92
N LEU A 988 27.06 6.14 -3.00
CA LEU A 988 27.35 4.76 -2.62
C LEU A 988 26.08 3.90 -2.77
N ALA A 989 26.21 2.65 -3.20
CA ALA A 989 25.11 1.69 -3.22
C ALA A 989 25.51 0.31 -2.73
N THR A 990 24.67 -0.31 -1.90
CA THR A 990 24.96 -1.60 -1.24
C THR A 990 24.73 -2.81 -2.14
N GLY A 991 23.72 -2.80 -3.02
CA GLY A 991 23.40 -3.95 -3.87
C GLY A 991 24.04 -3.94 -5.26
N TYR A 992 24.42 -5.13 -5.76
CA TYR A 992 25.03 -5.31 -7.08
C TYR A 992 24.11 -4.81 -8.21
N SER A 993 22.83 -5.21 -8.18
CA SER A 993 21.87 -4.81 -9.22
C SER A 993 21.69 -3.29 -9.31
N CYS A 994 21.79 -2.56 -8.19
CA CYS A 994 21.73 -1.09 -8.18
C CYS A 994 22.95 -0.48 -8.87
N ARG A 995 24.16 -0.91 -8.51
CA ARG A 995 25.40 -0.43 -9.14
C ARG A 995 25.44 -0.78 -10.63
N SER A 996 24.97 -1.96 -11.00
CA SER A 996 24.83 -2.38 -12.40
C SER A 996 23.89 -1.47 -13.19
N GLN A 997 22.72 -1.09 -12.62
CA GLN A 997 21.82 -0.14 -13.27
C GLN A 997 22.45 1.23 -13.47
N VAL A 998 23.10 1.77 -12.42
CA VAL A 998 23.76 3.07 -12.51
C VAL A 998 24.83 3.04 -13.60
N LYS A 999 25.65 2.00 -13.66
CA LYS A 999 26.65 1.81 -14.72
C LYS A 999 26.02 1.76 -16.11
N ARG A 1000 24.88 1.09 -16.24
CA ARG A 1000 24.16 0.94 -17.52
C ARG A 1000 23.56 2.25 -18.01
N VAL A 1001 22.99 3.05 -17.11
CA VAL A 1001 22.28 4.29 -17.47
C VAL A 1001 23.24 5.49 -17.52
N GLU A 1002 24.16 5.61 -16.57
CA GLU A 1002 25.04 6.77 -16.40
C GLU A 1002 26.45 6.55 -17.01
N GLY A 1003 26.75 5.34 -17.49
CA GLY A 1003 28.03 4.96 -18.08
C GLY A 1003 29.17 4.68 -17.08
N ASN A 1004 29.11 5.26 -15.88
CA ASN A 1004 30.09 5.09 -14.81
C ASN A 1004 29.51 4.28 -13.64
N GLY A 1005 30.33 3.43 -13.02
CA GLY A 1005 29.94 2.64 -11.85
C GLY A 1005 29.83 3.46 -10.57
N MET A 1006 29.17 2.89 -9.57
CA MET A 1006 29.00 3.45 -8.23
C MET A 1006 29.74 2.58 -7.21
N ARG A 1007 30.32 3.16 -6.16
CA ARG A 1007 31.08 2.39 -5.15
C ARG A 1007 30.16 1.74 -4.13
N HIS A 1008 30.61 0.63 -3.55
CA HIS A 1008 30.00 0.08 -2.33
C HIS A 1008 30.48 0.89 -1.10
N PRO A 1009 29.67 1.05 -0.03
CA PRO A 1009 30.10 1.73 1.19
C PRO A 1009 31.41 1.21 1.79
N LEU A 1010 31.63 -0.11 1.76
CA LEU A 1010 32.89 -0.74 2.19
C LEU A 1010 34.13 -0.19 1.46
N GLN A 1011 34.01 0.14 0.17
CA GLN A 1011 35.13 0.69 -0.61
C GLN A 1011 35.41 2.14 -0.22
N ALA A 1012 34.40 2.90 0.18
CA ALA A 1012 34.59 4.23 0.73
C ALA A 1012 35.28 4.18 2.10
N LEU A 1013 34.89 3.24 2.98
CA LEU A 1013 35.57 3.04 4.26
C LEU A 1013 37.06 2.71 4.08
N LEU A 1014 37.40 1.86 3.11
CA LEU A 1014 38.80 1.57 2.77
C LEU A 1014 39.61 2.81 2.37
N THR A 1015 38.98 3.82 1.77
CA THR A 1015 39.67 5.08 1.41
C THR A 1015 39.78 6.07 2.57
N LEU A 1016 39.00 5.86 3.63
CA LEU A 1016 39.05 6.67 4.86
C LEU A 1016 40.06 6.12 5.89
N MET A 1017 40.54 4.90 5.68
CA MET A 1017 41.62 4.22 6.43
C MET A 1017 42.89 4.19 5.62
#